data_AF-A0A8C3Y2N3-F1
#
_entry.id   AF-A0A8C3Y2N3-F1
#
_cell.length_a   1.000
_cell.length_b   1.000
_cell.length_c   1.000
_cell.angle_alpha   90.00
_cell.angle_beta   90.00
_cell.angle_gamma   90.00
#
_symmetry.space_group_name_H-M   'P 1'
#
loop_
_entity.id
_entity.type
_entity.pdbx_description
1 polymer ?
#
loop_
_entity_poly.entity_id
_entity_poly.type
_entity_poly.pdbx_seq_one_letter_code
_entity_poly.pdbx_strand_id
1 'polypeptide(L)'
;MKNMDPLNDNIATLLHQSSDKFVSELWKDVDRIVGLDQVAGMSESALPGAFKTRKGMFRTVGQLYKEQLAKLMATLRNTNPNFVRCIIPNHEKKAGKLDPHLVLDQLRCNGVLEGIRICRQGFPNRVIKALELDSNLYRIGQSKVFFRAGVLAHLEEERDLKITDVIIGFQACCRGYLARKAFAKRQQQLTAMKVLQRNCAAYLKLRNWQWWRLFTKVKPLLQVSRQEEEMMAKEEELIKVREKQLAAENRLSEMETFQAQLMAEKMQLQEQLQAETELCAEAEEIRARLTAKKQELEEICHDLEARVEEEEERCQHLQAEKKKMQQNIQELEEQLEEEESARQKLQLEKVTTEAKLKKLEEDVLVLEDQNLKLAKEKKLLEDRMSEFTTNLTEEEEKSKSLAKLKNKHEAMITDLEERLRREEKQRQELEKTRRKLEGDSTDLHDQIAELQAQIAELKMQLAKKEEELQAALARVEEEAAQKNMALKKIRELESQITELQEDLESERAFRNKAEKQKRDLGEELEALKTELEDTLDSTAAQQELRSKREQEVTVLKKTLEDEAKTHEAQIQEMRQKHSQAIEELAEQLEQTKRVKANLEKAKQALESEKVELSNEVKALLQGKGDAEHKRKKVDAQLQELQVKFTEGERVKTELAERVNKLQVELDNVTGLLNQSDSKSIKLAKDFSALESQLQDTQELLQEETRLKLSLSTKLKQMEDEKNGLKEQLEEEEEAKRNLEKQISVLQQQAIDAKKKMDDGLGCLESSEEARKKLQKDLEALSQRYEEKIAAYDKLEKTKTRLQQELDDVAVDLDHQRQIVSNLEKKQKKFDQLLAEEKTISAKYAEERDRAEAEAREKETKALSLARALEEAIEQRAELERVNKQFRAEMEDLMSSKDDVGKSVSIQLKCPGRKYHAVDTVTFVLQKTDASGNIEERCRESWIHCEFANVMFVLHPK
;
A
#
# COMPACT_ATOMS: atom_id res chain seq x y z
N MET A 1 6.79 31.23 -16.69
CA MET A 1 5.58 30.97 -17.50
C MET A 1 5.28 29.49 -17.68
N LYS A 2 6.16 28.64 -18.25
CA LYS A 2 5.89 27.18 -18.49
C LYS A 2 5.55 26.29 -17.27
N ASN A 3 5.75 26.78 -16.04
CA ASN A 3 5.39 26.06 -14.82
C ASN A 3 4.01 26.48 -14.28
N MET A 4 3.49 27.60 -14.79
CA MET A 4 2.23 28.22 -14.39
C MET A 4 1.13 28.04 -15.44
N ASP A 5 1.50 27.86 -16.72
CA ASP A 5 0.61 27.64 -17.86
C ASP A 5 -0.68 28.46 -17.82
N PRO A 6 -0.57 29.81 -17.77
CA PRO A 6 -1.75 30.65 -17.61
C PRO A 6 -2.58 30.69 -18.89
N LEU A 7 -3.89 30.58 -18.72
CA LEU A 7 -4.89 30.65 -19.77
C LEU A 7 -5.89 31.76 -19.45
N ASN A 8 -6.73 32.12 -20.42
CA ASN A 8 -7.79 33.09 -20.21
C ASN A 8 -9.00 32.40 -19.59
N ASP A 9 -9.32 32.75 -18.34
CA ASP A 9 -10.41 32.12 -17.57
C ASP A 9 -11.76 32.26 -18.26
N ASN A 10 -12.05 33.42 -18.87
CA ASN A 10 -13.32 33.66 -19.56
C ASN A 10 -13.51 32.71 -20.74
N ILE A 11 -12.42 32.40 -21.47
CA ILE A 11 -12.46 31.45 -22.59
C ILE A 11 -12.62 30.01 -22.05
N ALA A 12 -11.93 29.65 -20.97
CA ALA A 12 -12.03 28.32 -20.38
C ALA A 12 -13.44 28.04 -19.85
N THR A 13 -14.07 29.01 -19.17
CA THR A 13 -15.46 28.91 -18.70
C THR A 13 -16.46 28.86 -19.86
N LEU A 14 -16.22 29.64 -20.92
CA LEU A 14 -17.06 29.59 -22.13
C LEU A 14 -17.00 28.20 -22.80
N LEU A 15 -15.82 27.60 -22.90
CA LEU A 15 -15.64 26.26 -23.47
C LEU A 15 -16.28 25.17 -22.60
N HIS A 16 -16.25 25.32 -21.27
CA HIS A 16 -16.97 24.43 -20.36
C HIS A 16 -18.49 24.49 -20.56
N GLN A 17 -19.05 25.68 -20.79
CA GLN A 17 -20.47 25.90 -21.07
C GLN A 17 -20.85 25.68 -22.54
N SER A 18 -19.94 25.13 -23.35
CA SER A 18 -20.20 24.84 -24.75
C SER A 18 -21.45 23.96 -24.92
N SER A 19 -22.25 24.27 -25.95
CA SER A 19 -23.38 23.44 -26.36
C SER A 19 -22.97 22.07 -26.91
N ASP A 20 -21.71 21.94 -27.34
CA ASP A 20 -21.13 20.64 -27.70
C ASP A 20 -20.70 19.91 -26.42
N LYS A 21 -21.38 18.79 -26.14
CA LYS A 21 -21.14 17.95 -24.97
C LYS A 21 -19.71 17.44 -24.88
N PHE A 22 -19.06 17.14 -26.00
CA PHE A 22 -17.66 16.69 -26.01
C PHE A 22 -16.72 17.82 -25.54
N VAL A 23 -16.94 19.05 -26.02
CA VAL A 23 -16.17 20.22 -25.62
C VAL A 23 -16.43 20.57 -24.15
N SER A 24 -17.69 20.56 -23.72
CA SER A 24 -18.07 20.79 -22.32
C SER A 24 -17.41 19.79 -21.36
N GLU A 25 -17.32 18.51 -21.77
CA GLU A 25 -16.69 17.44 -20.99
C GLU A 25 -15.16 17.56 -20.96
N LEU A 26 -14.52 17.95 -22.07
CA LEU A 26 -13.07 18.21 -22.12
C LEU A 26 -12.65 19.34 -21.16
N TRP A 27 -13.53 20.33 -21.00
CA TRP A 27 -13.30 21.51 -20.16
C TRP A 27 -14.07 21.44 -18.83
N LYS A 28 -14.51 20.26 -18.35
CA LYS A 28 -15.34 20.20 -17.13
C LYS A 28 -14.65 20.67 -15.85
N ASP A 29 -13.31 20.58 -15.80
CA ASP A 29 -12.50 20.82 -14.61
C ASP A 29 -11.79 22.20 -14.68
N VAL A 30 -12.50 23.26 -15.11
CA VAL A 30 -11.95 24.63 -15.30
C VAL A 30 -11.38 25.22 -14.01
N ASP A 31 -11.90 24.83 -12.84
CA ASP A 31 -11.51 25.37 -11.53
C ASP A 31 -10.02 25.18 -11.17
N ARG A 32 -9.26 24.42 -11.98
CA ARG A 32 -7.83 24.15 -11.81
C ARG A 32 -6.92 24.95 -12.75
N ILE A 33 -7.49 25.76 -13.65
CA ILE A 33 -6.76 26.55 -14.65
C ILE A 33 -6.38 27.92 -14.06
N VAL A 34 -5.19 28.43 -14.41
CA VAL A 34 -4.72 29.75 -13.93
C VAL A 34 -5.14 30.85 -14.87
N GLY A 35 -5.82 31.84 -14.32
CA GLY A 35 -6.14 33.08 -15.01
C GLY A 35 -4.94 33.96 -15.29
N LEU A 36 -4.90 34.50 -16.50
CA LEU A 36 -3.95 35.51 -16.94
C LEU A 36 -3.92 36.74 -16.00
N ASP A 37 -5.09 37.17 -15.48
CA ASP A 37 -5.22 38.29 -14.54
C ASP A 37 -4.61 38.00 -13.16
N GLN A 38 -4.67 36.75 -12.70
CA GLN A 38 -4.06 36.34 -11.43
C GLN A 38 -2.53 36.34 -11.50
N VAL A 39 -1.95 36.07 -12.67
CA VAL A 39 -0.49 36.12 -12.87
C VAL A 39 0.02 37.56 -13.00
N ALA A 40 -0.77 38.47 -13.56
CA ALA A 40 -0.43 39.89 -13.66
C ALA A 40 -0.34 40.58 -12.28
N GLY A 41 -1.22 40.23 -11.33
CA GLY A 41 -1.17 40.76 -9.96
C GLY A 41 0.01 40.26 -9.12
N MET A 42 0.72 39.21 -9.55
CA MET A 42 1.89 38.67 -8.84
C MET A 42 3.21 39.40 -9.17
N SER A 43 3.25 40.24 -10.22
CA SER A 43 4.49 40.93 -10.60
C SER A 43 4.77 42.24 -9.86
N GLU A 44 3.80 42.80 -9.12
CA GLU A 44 3.98 44.09 -8.43
C GLU A 44 4.59 44.00 -7.02
N SER A 45 4.67 42.81 -6.42
CA SER A 45 5.23 42.63 -5.06
C SER A 45 6.51 41.79 -5.09
N ALA A 46 7.63 42.42 -5.45
CA ALA A 46 8.96 41.81 -5.46
C ALA A 46 9.66 41.91 -4.09
N LEU A 47 9.25 41.10 -3.10
CA LEU A 47 10.07 40.81 -1.92
C LEU A 47 10.00 39.31 -1.56
N PRO A 48 11.13 38.60 -1.43
CA PRO A 48 11.16 37.17 -1.17
C PRO A 48 11.13 36.88 0.33
N GLY A 49 9.93 36.74 0.90
CA GLY A 49 9.78 36.28 2.28
C GLY A 49 8.32 36.18 2.70
N ALA A 50 7.92 35.00 3.20
CA ALA A 50 6.60 34.67 3.77
C ALA A 50 5.42 34.60 2.79
N PHE A 51 5.30 33.47 2.08
CA PHE A 51 4.08 33.13 1.34
C PHE A 51 2.94 32.71 2.29
N LYS A 52 1.86 33.49 2.27
CA LYS A 52 0.57 33.23 2.93
C LYS A 52 -0.23 32.16 2.18
N THR A 53 -0.74 31.17 2.90
CA THR A 53 -1.67 30.14 2.39
C THR A 53 -3.12 30.66 2.39
N ARG A 54 -3.58 31.24 1.27
CA ARG A 54 -5.02 31.43 0.97
C ARG A 54 -5.56 30.17 0.27
N LYS A 55 -6.84 29.87 0.56
CA LYS A 55 -7.66 28.84 -0.11
C LYS A 55 -7.53 29.06 -1.62
N GLY A 56 -7.00 28.07 -2.35
CA GLY A 56 -6.76 28.18 -3.80
C GLY A 56 -5.33 28.54 -4.22
N MET A 57 -4.28 28.21 -3.45
CA MET A 57 -2.92 28.32 -3.97
C MET A 57 -2.74 27.34 -5.15
N PHE A 58 -2.63 27.91 -6.34
CA PHE A 58 -2.43 27.21 -7.59
C PHE A 58 -1.26 26.21 -7.49
N ARG A 59 -1.53 24.96 -7.87
CA ARG A 59 -0.51 23.92 -7.95
C ARG A 59 0.19 24.01 -9.30
N THR A 60 1.43 24.46 -9.27
CA THR A 60 2.30 24.44 -10.45
C THR A 60 2.42 23.04 -11.03
N VAL A 61 2.67 22.95 -12.35
CA VAL A 61 2.84 21.68 -13.06
C VAL A 61 3.95 20.83 -12.42
N GLY A 62 5.05 21.47 -11.99
CA GLY A 62 6.15 20.80 -11.29
C GLY A 62 5.73 20.18 -9.96
N GLN A 63 4.89 20.85 -9.17
CA GLN A 63 4.39 20.31 -7.89
C GLN A 63 3.41 19.15 -8.12
N LEU A 64 2.53 19.26 -9.11
CA LEU A 64 1.61 18.20 -9.48
C LEU A 64 2.36 16.94 -9.95
N TYR A 65 3.35 17.11 -10.83
CA TYR A 65 4.19 16.01 -11.31
C TYR A 65 4.99 15.36 -10.18
N LYS A 66 5.56 16.15 -9.27
CA LYS A 66 6.28 15.63 -8.10
C LYS A 66 5.40 14.78 -7.20
N GLU A 67 4.16 15.19 -6.95
CA GLU A 67 3.22 14.41 -6.14
C GLU A 67 2.75 13.14 -6.84
N GLN A 68 2.48 13.20 -8.15
CA GLN A 68 2.15 12.01 -8.94
C GLN A 68 3.32 11.03 -8.97
N LEU A 69 4.54 11.51 -9.18
CA LEU A 69 5.76 10.69 -9.14
C LEU A 69 5.98 10.09 -7.75
N ALA A 70 5.77 10.86 -6.67
CA ALA A 70 5.89 10.34 -5.31
C ALA A 70 4.87 9.23 -5.03
N LYS A 71 3.61 9.40 -5.47
CA LYS A 71 2.58 8.36 -5.39
C LYS A 71 2.96 7.12 -6.19
N LEU A 72 3.41 7.28 -7.43
CA LEU A 72 3.88 6.18 -8.27
C LEU A 72 5.04 5.44 -7.59
N MET A 73 6.03 6.16 -7.07
CA MET A 73 7.17 5.57 -6.37
C MET A 73 6.74 4.84 -5.09
N ALA A 74 5.74 5.33 -4.36
CA ALA A 74 5.17 4.63 -3.21
C ALA A 74 4.49 3.32 -3.64
N THR A 75 3.68 3.35 -4.70
CA THR A 75 3.07 2.14 -5.27
C THR A 75 4.14 1.14 -5.71
N LEU A 76 5.14 1.57 -6.49
CA LEU A 76 6.21 0.72 -6.98
C LEU A 76 7.03 0.09 -5.83
N ARG A 77 7.33 0.86 -4.77
CA ARG A 77 8.04 0.35 -3.58
C ARG A 77 7.23 -0.68 -2.79
N ASN A 78 5.90 -0.61 -2.86
CA ASN A 78 5.00 -1.55 -2.19
C ASN A 78 4.68 -2.79 -3.04
N THR A 79 5.16 -2.85 -4.29
CA THR A 79 5.04 -4.02 -5.16
C THR A 79 6.31 -4.86 -5.16
N ASN A 80 6.26 -6.07 -5.72
CA ASN A 80 7.44 -6.89 -5.97
C ASN A 80 8.07 -6.49 -7.33
N PRO A 81 9.21 -5.78 -7.37
CA PRO A 81 9.74 -5.25 -8.62
C PRO A 81 10.48 -6.33 -9.42
N ASN A 82 10.28 -6.33 -10.74
CA ASN A 82 11.09 -7.10 -11.69
C ASN A 82 11.89 -6.12 -12.54
N PHE A 83 13.21 -6.31 -12.62
CA PHE A 83 14.11 -5.37 -13.30
C PHE A 83 14.62 -5.95 -14.63
N VAL A 84 14.42 -5.21 -15.72
CA VAL A 84 15.10 -5.43 -17.01
C VAL A 84 15.95 -4.19 -17.30
N ARG A 85 17.27 -4.35 -17.30
CA ARG A 85 18.22 -3.25 -17.56
C ARG A 85 18.69 -3.31 -19.00
N CYS A 86 18.26 -2.36 -19.82
CA CYS A 86 18.67 -2.26 -21.22
C CYS A 86 20.09 -1.68 -21.32
N ILE A 87 20.93 -2.27 -22.18
CA ILE A 87 22.29 -1.81 -22.45
C ILE A 87 22.40 -1.41 -23.92
N ILE A 88 22.84 -0.20 -24.19
CA ILE A 88 23.05 0.30 -25.54
C ILE A 88 24.39 -0.27 -26.06
N PRO A 89 24.39 -1.03 -27.17
CA PRO A 89 25.60 -1.68 -27.67
C PRO A 89 26.56 -0.70 -28.38
N ASN A 90 26.03 0.35 -29.02
CA ASN A 90 26.80 1.42 -29.67
C ASN A 90 25.89 2.63 -29.94
N HIS A 91 26.45 3.84 -29.98
CA HIS A 91 25.71 5.05 -30.34
C HIS A 91 25.42 5.18 -31.85
N GLU A 92 26.12 4.41 -32.69
CA GLU A 92 25.89 4.36 -34.15
C GLU A 92 24.58 3.65 -34.53
N LYS A 93 23.87 3.05 -33.56
CA LYS A 93 22.65 2.25 -33.76
C LYS A 93 22.81 1.11 -34.78
N LYS A 94 24.04 0.58 -34.95
CA LYS A 94 24.34 -0.53 -35.85
C LYS A 94 24.21 -1.86 -35.12
N ALA A 95 23.43 -2.78 -35.67
CA ALA A 95 23.36 -4.14 -35.17
C ALA A 95 24.72 -4.86 -35.31
N GLY A 96 25.04 -5.76 -34.39
CA GLY A 96 26.27 -6.57 -34.41
C GLY A 96 27.57 -5.83 -34.06
N LYS A 97 27.54 -4.49 -33.97
CA LYS A 97 28.67 -3.68 -33.48
C LYS A 97 28.50 -3.44 -31.98
N LEU A 98 29.54 -3.73 -31.20
CA LEU A 98 29.57 -3.49 -29.76
C LEU A 98 30.76 -2.58 -29.44
N ASP A 99 30.49 -1.48 -28.76
CA ASP A 99 31.50 -0.58 -28.21
C ASP A 99 31.82 -1.03 -26.77
N PRO A 100 33.02 -1.61 -26.53
CA PRO A 100 33.35 -2.18 -25.23
C PRO A 100 33.39 -1.15 -24.11
N HIS A 101 33.88 0.07 -24.36
CA HIS A 101 33.99 1.10 -23.31
C HIS A 101 32.62 1.62 -22.90
N LEU A 102 31.76 1.88 -23.89
CA LEU A 102 30.37 2.30 -23.66
C LEU A 102 29.56 1.27 -22.86
N VAL A 103 29.71 -0.02 -23.18
CA VAL A 103 29.01 -1.10 -22.47
C VAL A 103 29.56 -1.27 -21.05
N LEU A 104 30.88 -1.19 -20.88
CA LEU A 104 31.53 -1.32 -19.58
C LEU A 104 31.10 -0.22 -18.62
N ASP A 105 31.01 1.03 -19.08
CA ASP A 105 30.56 2.16 -18.27
C ASP A 105 29.07 2.02 -17.90
N GLN A 106 28.22 1.60 -18.83
CA GLN A 106 26.81 1.33 -18.53
C GLN A 106 26.63 0.22 -17.49
N LEU A 107 27.39 -0.88 -17.57
CA LEU A 107 27.32 -1.98 -16.60
C LEU A 107 27.78 -1.53 -15.20
N ARG A 108 28.78 -0.65 -15.12
CA ARG A 108 29.26 -0.04 -13.87
C ARG A 108 28.24 0.92 -13.27
N CYS A 109 27.77 1.91 -14.04
CA CYS A 109 26.81 2.92 -13.56
C CYS A 109 25.45 2.30 -13.20
N ASN A 110 25.05 1.23 -13.88
CA ASN A 110 23.83 0.48 -13.55
C ASN A 110 23.99 -0.45 -12.34
N GLY A 111 25.19 -0.57 -11.76
CA GLY A 111 25.42 -1.41 -10.57
C GLY A 111 25.14 -2.90 -10.82
N VAL A 112 25.31 -3.38 -12.06
CA VAL A 112 24.98 -4.77 -12.43
C VAL A 112 25.89 -5.76 -11.70
N LEU A 113 27.16 -5.41 -11.50
CA LEU A 113 28.13 -6.26 -10.78
C LEU A 113 27.77 -6.42 -9.30
N GLU A 114 27.39 -5.34 -8.63
CA GLU A 114 26.89 -5.36 -7.23
C GLU A 114 25.58 -6.13 -7.11
N GLY A 115 24.66 -5.95 -8.06
CA GLY A 115 23.40 -6.71 -8.12
C GLY A 115 23.65 -8.23 -8.22
N ILE A 116 24.60 -8.65 -9.06
CA ILE A 116 25.01 -10.05 -9.18
C ILE A 116 25.66 -10.56 -7.88
N ARG A 117 26.43 -9.73 -7.18
CA ARG A 117 27.11 -10.10 -5.91
C ARG A 117 26.10 -10.33 -4.78
N ILE A 118 25.10 -9.45 -4.64
CA ILE A 118 24.03 -9.56 -3.62
C ILE A 118 23.16 -10.79 -3.87
N CYS A 119 22.81 -11.11 -5.12
CA CYS A 119 22.09 -12.34 -5.46
C CYS A 119 22.85 -13.63 -5.07
N ARG A 120 24.16 -13.56 -4.80
CA ARG A 120 25.00 -14.72 -4.47
C ARG A 120 25.27 -14.90 -2.98
N GLN A 121 25.03 -13.89 -2.13
CA GLN A 121 25.37 -13.89 -0.70
C GLN A 121 24.14 -13.61 0.18
N GLY A 122 23.66 -14.60 0.96
CA GLY A 122 22.71 -14.32 2.05
C GLY A 122 21.93 -15.52 2.61
N PHE A 123 22.24 -15.92 3.86
CA PHE A 123 21.74 -16.93 4.86
C PHE A 123 20.23 -16.81 5.24
N PRO A 124 19.62 -17.45 6.29
CA PRO A 124 19.87 -18.67 7.12
C PRO A 124 18.73 -19.76 7.01
N ASN A 125 18.57 -20.74 7.93
CA ASN A 125 17.91 -22.07 7.70
C ASN A 125 16.75 -22.44 8.65
N ARG A 126 15.74 -23.24 8.20
CA ARG A 126 15.01 -24.25 9.03
C ARG A 126 14.00 -25.25 8.37
N VAL A 127 13.44 -25.06 7.17
CA VAL A 127 12.37 -25.92 6.59
C VAL A 127 12.86 -27.03 5.64
N ILE A 128 14.02 -26.88 4.99
CA ILE A 128 14.44 -27.72 3.85
C ILE A 128 15.14 -29.05 4.25
N LYS A 129 15.21 -29.39 5.54
CA LYS A 129 15.92 -30.60 6.01
C LYS A 129 15.37 -31.93 5.44
N ALA A 130 14.11 -31.99 5.06
CA ALA A 130 13.49 -33.20 4.52
C ALA A 130 13.83 -33.48 3.04
N LEU A 131 14.32 -32.47 2.30
CA LEU A 131 14.64 -32.59 0.88
C LEU A 131 16.12 -32.96 0.64
N GLU A 132 16.91 -33.16 1.70
CA GLU A 132 18.37 -33.42 1.67
C GLU A 132 19.18 -32.44 0.80
N LEU A 133 18.61 -31.27 0.48
CA LEU A 133 19.27 -30.25 -0.34
C LEU A 133 20.47 -29.66 0.42
N ASP A 134 21.57 -29.42 -0.30
CA ASP A 134 22.73 -28.77 0.28
C ASP A 134 22.37 -27.37 0.80
N SER A 135 22.80 -27.08 2.02
CA SER A 135 22.63 -25.79 2.69
C SER A 135 23.14 -24.58 1.92
N ASN A 136 23.91 -24.73 0.84
CA ASN A 136 24.40 -23.68 -0.05
C ASN A 136 23.43 -23.33 -1.20
N LEU A 137 22.45 -24.20 -1.50
CA LEU A 137 21.54 -24.06 -2.64
C LEU A 137 20.27 -23.26 -2.33
N TYR A 138 19.97 -23.07 -1.04
CA TYR A 138 18.77 -22.37 -0.57
C TYR A 138 19.05 -21.54 0.67
N ARG A 139 18.15 -20.61 0.98
CA ARG A 139 18.22 -19.63 2.06
C ARG A 139 16.81 -19.34 2.56
N ILE A 140 16.61 -19.29 3.86
CA ILE A 140 15.31 -19.21 4.53
C ILE A 140 15.25 -17.90 5.30
N GLY A 141 14.57 -16.92 4.71
CA GLY A 141 14.18 -15.70 5.41
C GLY A 141 13.00 -15.94 6.35
N GLN A 142 12.66 -14.91 7.15
CA GLN A 142 11.59 -14.99 8.16
C GLN A 142 10.20 -15.27 7.56
N SER A 143 9.94 -14.83 6.31
CA SER A 143 8.65 -15.04 5.63
C SER A 143 8.76 -15.68 4.25
N LYS A 144 9.98 -15.82 3.70
CA LYS A 144 10.22 -16.31 2.33
C LYS A 144 11.46 -17.20 2.26
N VAL A 145 11.43 -18.20 1.39
CA VAL A 145 12.58 -19.06 1.07
C VAL A 145 13.13 -18.65 -0.30
N PHE A 146 14.43 -18.42 -0.38
CA PHE A 146 15.17 -18.03 -1.56
C PHE A 146 16.03 -19.20 -2.05
N PHE A 147 15.93 -19.52 -3.33
CA PHE A 147 16.71 -20.57 -3.97
C PHE A 147 17.75 -19.95 -4.91
N ARG A 148 18.89 -20.63 -5.09
CA ARG A 148 19.79 -20.29 -6.20
C ARG A 148 19.10 -20.59 -7.54
N ALA A 149 19.51 -19.86 -8.58
CA ALA A 149 19.01 -20.06 -9.93
C ALA A 149 19.13 -21.55 -10.35
N GLY A 150 18.06 -22.09 -10.94
CA GLY A 150 17.97 -23.48 -11.39
C GLY A 150 17.47 -24.49 -10.35
N VAL A 151 17.64 -24.22 -9.05
CA VAL A 151 17.24 -25.18 -7.99
C VAL A 151 15.71 -25.36 -7.92
N LEU A 152 14.95 -24.27 -8.04
CA LEU A 152 13.47 -24.34 -8.03
C LEU A 152 12.93 -25.05 -9.27
N ALA A 153 13.55 -24.85 -10.44
CA ALA A 153 13.15 -25.53 -11.66
C ALA A 153 13.32 -27.05 -11.54
N HIS A 154 14.45 -27.50 -10.97
CA HIS A 154 14.68 -28.91 -10.70
C HIS A 154 13.69 -29.49 -9.68
N LEU A 155 13.33 -28.74 -8.63
CA LEU A 155 12.32 -29.18 -7.66
C LEU A 155 10.91 -29.25 -8.23
N GLU A 156 10.54 -28.33 -9.12
CA GLU A 156 9.26 -28.40 -9.85
C GLU A 156 9.24 -29.58 -10.83
N GLU A 157 10.35 -29.88 -11.52
CA GLU A 157 10.43 -31.08 -12.37
C GLU A 157 10.25 -32.38 -11.56
N GLU A 158 10.92 -32.52 -10.42
CA GLU A 158 10.74 -33.67 -9.52
C GLU A 158 9.31 -33.76 -8.97
N ARG A 159 8.72 -32.61 -8.60
CA ARG A 159 7.33 -32.54 -8.15
C ARG A 159 6.37 -32.94 -9.26
N ASP A 160 6.56 -32.45 -10.48
CA ASP A 160 5.72 -32.78 -11.64
C ASP A 160 5.78 -34.28 -11.93
N LEU A 161 6.96 -34.90 -11.89
CA LEU A 161 7.11 -36.34 -12.03
C LEU A 161 6.33 -37.11 -10.97
N LYS A 162 6.34 -36.65 -9.70
CA LYS A 162 5.58 -37.31 -8.62
C LYS A 162 4.07 -37.09 -8.69
N ILE A 163 3.64 -35.92 -9.11
CA ILE A 163 2.21 -35.57 -9.20
C ILE A 163 1.58 -36.17 -10.47
N THR A 164 2.37 -36.47 -11.50
CA THR A 164 1.89 -37.02 -12.77
C THR A 164 1.02 -38.26 -12.59
N ASP A 165 1.40 -39.22 -11.73
CA ASP A 165 0.60 -40.43 -11.49
C ASP A 165 -0.78 -40.11 -10.88
N VAL A 166 -0.82 -39.16 -9.93
CA VAL A 166 -2.06 -38.70 -9.31
C VAL A 166 -2.94 -37.95 -10.31
N ILE A 167 -2.33 -37.10 -11.16
CA ILE A 167 -3.03 -36.38 -12.23
C ILE A 167 -3.62 -37.36 -13.24
N ILE A 168 -2.85 -38.36 -13.68
CA ILE A 168 -3.33 -39.36 -14.64
C ILE A 168 -4.48 -40.16 -14.03
N GLY A 169 -4.36 -40.59 -12.77
CA GLY A 169 -5.43 -41.28 -12.04
C GLY A 169 -6.70 -40.43 -11.92
N PHE A 170 -6.57 -39.17 -11.50
CA PHE A 170 -7.70 -38.23 -11.42
C PHE A 170 -8.35 -37.99 -12.79
N GLN A 171 -7.54 -37.73 -13.82
CA GLN A 171 -8.02 -37.51 -15.18
C GLN A 171 -8.75 -38.73 -15.73
N ALA A 172 -8.24 -39.95 -15.50
CA ALA A 172 -8.90 -41.19 -15.91
C ALA A 172 -10.27 -41.34 -15.21
N CYS A 173 -10.35 -41.06 -13.91
CA CYS A 173 -11.60 -41.06 -13.15
C CYS A 173 -12.61 -40.03 -13.68
N CYS A 174 -12.18 -38.78 -13.92
CA CYS A 174 -13.04 -37.73 -14.47
C CYS A 174 -13.53 -38.06 -15.88
N ARG A 175 -12.64 -38.54 -16.77
CA ARG A 175 -13.01 -38.98 -18.13
C ARG A 175 -14.00 -40.14 -18.07
N GLY A 176 -13.77 -41.12 -17.19
CA GLY A 176 -14.68 -42.24 -16.96
C GLY A 176 -16.05 -41.81 -16.45
N TYR A 177 -16.11 -40.90 -15.48
CA TYR A 177 -17.36 -40.34 -14.95
C TYR A 177 -18.16 -39.61 -16.05
N LEU A 178 -17.50 -38.71 -16.79
CA LEU A 178 -18.13 -37.98 -17.89
C LEU A 178 -18.63 -38.92 -18.99
N ALA A 179 -17.81 -39.90 -19.38
CA ALA A 179 -18.18 -40.89 -20.40
C ALA A 179 -19.41 -41.71 -19.96
N ARG A 180 -19.45 -42.21 -18.73
CA ARG A 180 -20.61 -42.95 -18.21
C ARG A 180 -21.88 -42.09 -18.12
N LYS A 181 -21.76 -40.84 -17.67
CA LYS A 181 -22.89 -39.88 -17.62
C LYS A 181 -23.43 -39.57 -19.01
N ALA A 182 -22.54 -39.34 -19.98
CA ALA A 182 -22.92 -39.12 -21.37
C ALA A 182 -23.52 -40.37 -22.01
N PHE A 183 -22.95 -41.54 -21.73
CA PHE A 183 -23.47 -42.82 -22.21
C PHE A 183 -24.86 -43.13 -21.67
N ALA A 184 -25.09 -42.94 -20.36
CA ALA A 184 -26.41 -43.10 -19.75
C ALA A 184 -27.44 -42.16 -20.37
N LYS A 185 -27.06 -40.89 -20.60
CA LYS A 185 -27.91 -39.93 -21.33
C LYS A 185 -28.20 -40.40 -22.76
N ARG A 186 -27.22 -40.94 -23.47
CA ARG A 186 -27.39 -41.47 -24.84
C ARG A 186 -28.26 -42.72 -24.87
N GLN A 187 -28.14 -43.60 -23.88
CA GLN A 187 -28.99 -44.78 -23.73
C GLN A 187 -30.44 -44.39 -23.44
N GLN A 188 -30.66 -43.41 -22.56
CA GLN A 188 -31.99 -42.85 -22.31
C GLN A 188 -32.58 -42.22 -23.58
N GLN A 189 -31.77 -41.47 -24.35
CA GLN A 189 -32.17 -40.92 -25.64
C GLN A 189 -32.52 -42.01 -26.66
N LEU A 190 -31.76 -43.11 -26.71
CA LEU A 190 -32.04 -44.23 -27.59
C LEU A 190 -33.36 -44.92 -27.23
N THR A 191 -33.62 -45.13 -25.93
CA THR A 191 -34.89 -45.69 -25.46
C THR A 191 -36.05 -44.75 -25.77
N ALA A 192 -35.91 -43.45 -25.48
CA ALA A 192 -36.90 -42.44 -25.84
C ALA A 192 -37.15 -42.39 -27.35
N MET A 193 -36.09 -42.46 -28.17
CA MET A 193 -36.18 -42.51 -29.62
C MET A 193 -36.95 -43.76 -30.08
N LYS A 194 -36.72 -44.94 -29.50
CA LYS A 194 -37.49 -46.15 -29.83
C LYS A 194 -38.97 -46.00 -29.50
N VAL A 195 -39.30 -45.40 -28.35
CA VAL A 195 -40.69 -45.10 -27.96
C VAL A 195 -41.33 -44.11 -28.94
N LEU A 196 -40.62 -43.02 -29.28
CA LEU A 196 -41.06 -42.04 -30.28
C LEU A 196 -41.26 -42.68 -31.65
N GLN A 197 -40.33 -43.51 -32.12
CA GLN A 197 -40.44 -44.25 -33.37
C GLN A 197 -41.68 -45.15 -33.39
N ARG A 198 -41.93 -45.92 -32.32
CA ARG A 198 -43.13 -46.75 -32.19
C ARG A 198 -44.41 -45.91 -32.21
N ASN A 199 -44.45 -44.82 -31.46
CA ASN A 199 -45.60 -43.91 -31.40
C ASN A 199 -45.87 -43.23 -32.75
N CYS A 200 -44.83 -42.73 -33.43
CA CYS A 200 -44.94 -42.15 -34.76
C CYS A 200 -45.41 -43.20 -35.77
N ALA A 201 -44.90 -44.43 -35.72
CA ALA A 201 -45.35 -45.52 -36.59
C ALA A 201 -46.83 -45.87 -36.34
N ALA A 202 -47.27 -45.94 -35.08
CA ALA A 202 -48.67 -46.15 -34.73
C ALA A 202 -49.56 -44.98 -35.20
N TYR A 203 -49.13 -43.73 -34.99
CA TYR A 203 -49.84 -42.55 -35.49
C TYR A 203 -49.95 -42.53 -37.02
N LEU A 204 -48.89 -42.88 -37.75
CA LEU A 204 -48.91 -42.97 -39.21
C LEU A 204 -49.93 -44.00 -39.71
N LYS A 205 -50.12 -45.10 -38.98
CA LYS A 205 -51.18 -46.10 -39.25
C LYS A 205 -52.57 -45.56 -38.91
N LEU A 206 -52.73 -44.89 -37.78
CA LEU A 206 -54.05 -44.47 -37.24
C LEU A 206 -54.57 -43.14 -37.81
N ARG A 207 -53.72 -42.21 -38.24
CA ARG A 207 -54.12 -40.85 -38.64
C ARG A 207 -55.13 -40.80 -39.79
N ASN A 208 -55.09 -41.79 -40.68
CA ASN A 208 -55.98 -41.90 -41.82
C ASN A 208 -57.21 -42.78 -41.55
N TRP A 209 -57.29 -43.40 -40.37
CA TRP A 209 -58.40 -44.26 -39.98
C TRP A 209 -59.64 -43.42 -39.64
N GLN A 210 -60.80 -43.80 -40.17
CA GLN A 210 -62.02 -42.99 -40.05
C GLN A 210 -62.50 -42.87 -38.59
N TRP A 211 -62.40 -43.94 -37.79
CA TRP A 211 -62.74 -43.91 -36.37
C TRP A 211 -61.88 -42.94 -35.56
N TRP A 212 -60.60 -42.79 -35.91
CA TRP A 212 -59.70 -41.82 -35.27
C TRP A 212 -60.16 -40.37 -35.51
N ARG A 213 -60.64 -40.05 -36.73
CA ARG A 213 -61.18 -38.72 -37.06
C ARG A 213 -62.46 -38.39 -36.29
N LEU A 214 -63.32 -39.37 -36.05
CA LEU A 214 -64.52 -39.18 -35.24
C LEU A 214 -64.14 -38.98 -33.76
N PHE A 215 -63.30 -39.86 -33.23
CA PHE A 215 -62.85 -39.82 -31.84
C PHE A 215 -62.18 -38.49 -31.48
N THR A 216 -61.30 -37.96 -32.33
CA THR A 216 -60.61 -36.68 -32.11
C THR A 216 -61.54 -35.47 -32.09
N LYS A 217 -62.72 -35.54 -32.73
CA LYS A 217 -63.75 -34.48 -32.65
C LYS A 217 -64.59 -34.58 -31.37
N VAL A 218 -64.81 -35.78 -30.85
CA VAL A 218 -65.66 -36.01 -29.67
C VAL A 218 -64.88 -35.86 -28.36
N LYS A 219 -63.62 -36.32 -28.30
CA LYS A 219 -62.79 -36.30 -27.09
C LYS A 219 -62.68 -34.92 -26.42
N PRO A 220 -62.50 -33.79 -27.14
CA PRO A 220 -62.44 -32.46 -26.53
C PRO A 220 -63.75 -32.00 -25.87
N LEU A 221 -64.89 -32.67 -26.10
CA LEU A 221 -66.16 -32.33 -25.45
C LEU A 221 -66.30 -32.98 -24.07
N LEU A 222 -65.45 -33.96 -23.73
CA LEU A 222 -65.43 -34.69 -22.47
C LEU A 222 -64.25 -34.20 -21.61
N GLN A 223 -64.36 -33.00 -21.03
CA GLN A 223 -63.23 -32.33 -20.36
C GLN A 223 -63.19 -32.44 -18.83
N VAL A 224 -64.17 -33.07 -18.18
CA VAL A 224 -64.35 -32.94 -16.72
C VAL A 224 -63.10 -33.37 -15.93
N SER A 225 -62.49 -34.53 -16.20
CA SER A 225 -61.26 -34.93 -15.50
C SER A 225 -60.05 -34.09 -15.90
N ARG A 226 -60.00 -33.61 -17.16
CA ARG A 226 -58.94 -32.72 -17.63
C ARG A 226 -58.99 -31.36 -16.95
N GLN A 227 -60.18 -30.84 -16.67
CA GLN A 227 -60.38 -29.60 -15.92
C GLN A 227 -59.92 -29.75 -14.46
N GLU A 228 -60.17 -30.90 -13.84
CA GLU A 228 -59.66 -31.20 -12.49
C GLU A 228 -58.13 -31.31 -12.45
N GLU A 229 -57.51 -32.03 -13.40
CA GLU A 229 -56.05 -32.12 -13.51
C GLU A 229 -55.40 -30.77 -13.81
N GLU A 230 -55.97 -29.98 -14.74
CA GLU A 230 -55.50 -28.63 -15.04
C GLU A 230 -55.67 -27.70 -13.83
N MET A 231 -56.74 -27.85 -13.05
CA MET A 231 -56.95 -27.09 -11.81
C MET A 231 -55.87 -27.41 -10.77
N MET A 232 -55.58 -28.69 -10.50
CA MET A 232 -54.52 -29.07 -9.56
C MET A 232 -53.12 -28.65 -10.04
N ALA A 233 -52.83 -28.81 -11.33
CA ALA A 233 -51.56 -28.35 -11.91
C ALA A 233 -51.42 -26.83 -11.81
N LYS A 234 -52.52 -26.09 -12.01
CA LYS A 234 -52.55 -24.64 -11.84
C LYS A 234 -52.38 -24.24 -10.38
N GLU A 235 -52.97 -24.97 -9.43
CA GLU A 235 -52.75 -24.75 -8.00
C GLU A 235 -51.28 -24.93 -7.61
N GLU A 236 -50.63 -26.02 -8.05
CA GLU A 236 -49.20 -26.26 -7.78
C GLU A 236 -48.31 -25.19 -8.43
N GLU A 237 -48.62 -24.79 -9.66
CA GLU A 237 -47.92 -23.69 -10.34
C GLU A 237 -48.08 -22.38 -9.57
N LEU A 238 -49.29 -22.08 -9.09
CA LEU A 238 -49.61 -20.88 -8.35
C LEU A 238 -48.88 -20.85 -6.99
N ILE A 239 -48.75 -22.00 -6.30
CA ILE A 239 -47.92 -22.14 -5.10
C ILE A 239 -46.44 -21.81 -5.41
N LYS A 240 -45.85 -22.44 -6.44
CA LYS A 240 -44.46 -22.20 -6.82
C LYS A 240 -44.20 -20.75 -7.24
N VAL A 241 -45.16 -20.12 -7.92
CA VAL A 241 -45.08 -18.70 -8.30
C VAL A 241 -45.18 -17.81 -7.07
N ARG A 242 -46.10 -18.09 -6.13
CA ARG A 242 -46.20 -17.36 -4.86
C ARG A 242 -44.92 -17.45 -4.04
N GLU A 243 -44.31 -18.62 -3.93
CA GLU A 243 -43.04 -18.79 -3.20
C GLU A 243 -41.90 -17.98 -3.83
N LYS A 244 -41.79 -18.00 -5.17
CA LYS A 244 -40.81 -17.19 -5.89
C LYS A 244 -41.07 -15.70 -5.76
N GLN A 245 -42.33 -15.29 -5.82
CA GLN A 245 -42.76 -13.90 -5.66
C GLN A 245 -42.43 -13.40 -4.26
N LEU A 246 -42.76 -14.17 -3.22
CA LEU A 246 -42.45 -13.83 -1.83
C LEU A 246 -40.94 -13.71 -1.62
N ALA A 247 -40.14 -14.62 -2.19
CA ALA A 247 -38.69 -14.54 -2.12
C ALA A 247 -38.12 -13.31 -2.85
N ALA A 248 -38.75 -12.89 -3.95
CA ALA A 248 -38.38 -11.67 -4.67
C ALA A 248 -38.80 -10.39 -3.91
N GLU A 249 -40.00 -10.37 -3.33
CA GLU A 249 -40.50 -9.29 -2.49
C GLU A 249 -39.63 -9.08 -1.25
N ASN A 250 -39.21 -10.16 -0.59
CA ASN A 250 -38.27 -10.07 0.53
C ASN A 250 -36.93 -9.46 0.11
N ARG A 251 -36.38 -9.86 -1.05
CA ARG A 251 -35.15 -9.25 -1.59
C ARG A 251 -35.33 -7.78 -1.97
N LEU A 252 -36.49 -7.41 -2.53
CA LEU A 252 -36.79 -6.01 -2.85
C LEU A 252 -36.90 -5.18 -1.57
N SER A 253 -37.57 -5.68 -0.53
CA SER A 253 -37.63 -5.01 0.77
C SER A 253 -36.25 -4.85 1.41
N GLU A 254 -35.39 -5.87 1.34
CA GLU A 254 -33.99 -5.76 1.77
C GLU A 254 -33.20 -4.69 1.00
N MET A 255 -33.45 -4.55 -0.31
CA MET A 255 -32.81 -3.52 -1.14
C MET A 255 -33.37 -2.12 -0.87
N GLU A 256 -34.67 -1.97 -0.65
CA GLU A 256 -35.31 -0.70 -0.29
C GLU A 256 -34.83 -0.20 1.07
N THR A 257 -34.70 -1.08 2.05
CA THR A 257 -34.13 -0.72 3.36
C THR A 257 -32.66 -0.32 3.25
N PHE A 258 -31.87 -1.00 2.41
CA PHE A 258 -30.50 -0.60 2.14
C PHE A 258 -30.42 0.76 1.42
N GLN A 259 -31.31 1.02 0.46
CA GLN A 259 -31.40 2.32 -0.22
C GLN A 259 -31.79 3.43 0.76
N ALA A 260 -32.71 3.18 1.69
CA ALA A 260 -33.10 4.14 2.73
C ALA A 260 -31.92 4.45 3.66
N GLN A 261 -31.12 3.45 4.04
CA GLN A 261 -29.88 3.65 4.81
C GLN A 261 -28.89 4.56 4.07
N LEU A 262 -28.64 4.27 2.78
CA LEU A 262 -27.76 5.12 1.96
C LEU A 262 -28.29 6.55 1.79
N MET A 263 -29.60 6.72 1.69
CA MET A 263 -30.21 8.06 1.64
C MET A 263 -30.06 8.80 2.98
N ALA A 264 -30.16 8.11 4.12
CA ALA A 264 -29.91 8.69 5.42
C ALA A 264 -28.44 9.10 5.59
N GLU A 265 -27.49 8.23 5.20
CA GLU A 265 -26.05 8.57 5.20
C GLU A 265 -25.76 9.77 4.28
N LYS A 266 -26.39 9.83 3.09
CA LYS A 266 -26.28 10.98 2.18
C LYS A 266 -26.81 12.26 2.84
N MET A 267 -27.94 12.19 3.54
CA MET A 267 -28.52 13.34 4.23
C MET A 267 -27.61 13.82 5.37
N GLN A 268 -27.04 12.90 6.16
CA GLN A 268 -26.04 13.23 7.19
C GLN A 268 -24.78 13.89 6.58
N LEU A 269 -24.28 13.38 5.45
CA LEU A 269 -23.15 14.01 4.74
C LEU A 269 -23.52 15.40 4.22
N GLN A 270 -24.77 15.61 3.80
CA GLN A 270 -25.24 16.91 3.34
C GLN A 270 -25.39 17.91 4.49
N GLU A 271 -25.84 17.47 5.66
CA GLU A 271 -25.85 18.28 6.90
C GLU A 271 -24.43 18.63 7.34
N GLN A 272 -23.49 17.67 7.31
CA GLN A 272 -22.07 17.93 7.59
C GLN A 272 -21.47 18.95 6.61
N LEU A 273 -21.78 18.83 5.32
CA LEU A 273 -21.31 19.78 4.32
C LEU A 273 -21.85 21.20 4.56
N GLN A 274 -23.12 21.32 4.96
CA GLN A 274 -23.72 22.61 5.32
C GLN A 274 -23.03 23.21 6.55
N ALA A 275 -22.79 22.41 7.59
CA ALA A 275 -22.07 22.83 8.78
C ALA A 275 -20.62 23.25 8.46
N GLU A 276 -19.89 22.51 7.62
CA GLU A 276 -18.56 22.92 7.16
C GLU A 276 -18.58 24.19 6.32
N THR A 277 -19.65 24.43 5.55
CA THR A 277 -19.83 25.66 4.76
C THR A 277 -20.02 26.86 5.68
N GLU A 278 -20.83 26.72 6.74
CA GLU A 278 -21.04 27.74 7.76
C GLU A 278 -19.74 28.04 8.53
N LEU A 279 -19.01 27.00 8.96
CA LEU A 279 -17.69 27.15 9.58
C LEU A 279 -16.66 27.81 8.64
N CYS A 280 -16.73 27.53 7.33
CA CYS A 280 -15.91 28.21 6.33
C CYS A 280 -16.25 29.70 6.24
N ALA A 281 -17.54 30.06 6.26
CA ALA A 281 -17.97 31.46 6.23
C ALA A 281 -17.51 32.21 7.50
N GLU A 282 -17.66 31.60 8.68
CA GLU A 282 -17.13 32.13 9.94
C GLU A 282 -15.61 32.32 9.88
N ALA A 283 -14.88 31.33 9.36
CA ALA A 283 -13.43 31.42 9.19
C ALA A 283 -13.03 32.51 8.19
N GLU A 284 -13.81 32.73 7.13
CA GLU A 284 -13.60 33.81 6.16
C GLU A 284 -13.86 35.18 6.78
N GLU A 285 -14.90 35.32 7.61
CA GLU A 285 -15.16 36.54 8.37
C GLU A 285 -14.02 36.84 9.36
N ILE A 286 -13.55 35.84 10.11
CA ILE A 286 -12.41 35.97 11.02
C ILE A 286 -11.15 36.38 10.25
N ARG A 287 -10.89 35.77 9.08
CA ARG A 287 -9.75 36.16 8.22
C ARG A 287 -9.87 37.60 7.74
N ALA A 288 -11.07 38.05 7.36
CA ALA A 288 -11.31 39.43 6.96
C ALA A 288 -11.03 40.40 8.13
N ARG A 289 -11.55 40.11 9.32
CA ARG A 289 -11.28 40.89 10.55
C ARG A 289 -9.79 40.92 10.90
N LEU A 290 -9.09 39.79 10.81
CA LEU A 290 -7.65 39.73 11.04
C LEU A 290 -6.87 40.50 9.98
N THR A 291 -7.35 40.53 8.74
CA THR A 291 -6.71 41.31 7.66
C THR A 291 -6.89 42.80 7.91
N ALA A 292 -8.06 43.25 8.33
CA ALA A 292 -8.31 44.64 8.73
C ALA A 292 -7.42 45.04 9.92
N LYS A 293 -7.37 44.22 10.98
CA LYS A 293 -6.45 44.46 12.12
C LYS A 293 -4.99 44.50 11.71
N LYS A 294 -4.59 43.66 10.74
CA LYS A 294 -3.23 43.70 10.19
C LYS A 294 -2.96 45.03 9.51
N GLN A 295 -3.90 45.54 8.71
CA GLN A 295 -3.77 46.85 8.05
C GLN A 295 -3.70 47.98 9.08
N GLU A 296 -4.56 47.98 10.10
CA GLU A 296 -4.51 48.96 11.20
C GLU A 296 -3.16 48.93 11.94
N LEU A 297 -2.63 47.74 12.24
CA LEU A 297 -1.31 47.59 12.88
C LEU A 297 -0.18 48.02 11.94
N GLU A 298 -0.29 47.74 10.64
CA GLU A 298 0.67 48.21 9.66
C GLU A 298 0.67 49.75 9.59
N GLU A 299 -0.49 50.40 9.55
CA GLU A 299 -0.60 51.86 9.62
C GLU A 299 0.04 52.44 10.89
N ILE A 300 -0.27 51.86 12.06
CA ILE A 300 0.35 52.29 13.33
C ILE A 300 1.87 52.09 13.31
N CYS A 301 2.36 50.98 12.76
CA CYS A 301 3.80 50.74 12.63
C CYS A 301 4.46 51.80 11.74
N HIS A 302 3.87 52.14 10.58
CA HIS A 302 4.41 53.19 9.72
C HIS A 302 4.39 54.56 10.41
N ASP A 303 3.32 54.89 11.15
CA ASP A 303 3.24 56.15 11.92
C ASP A 303 4.30 56.20 13.04
N LEU A 304 4.58 55.08 13.70
CA LEU A 304 5.61 54.98 14.72
C LEU A 304 7.02 55.05 14.13
N GLU A 305 7.26 54.42 12.98
CA GLU A 305 8.52 54.52 12.24
C GLU A 305 8.79 55.98 11.84
N ALA A 306 7.80 56.67 11.29
CA ALA A 306 7.92 58.09 10.94
C ALA A 306 8.20 58.97 12.18
N ARG A 307 7.56 58.69 13.31
CA ARG A 307 7.84 59.41 14.58
C ARG A 307 9.25 59.16 15.10
N VAL A 308 9.77 57.95 14.94
CA VAL A 308 11.14 57.64 15.32
C VAL A 308 12.11 58.42 14.43
N GLU A 309 11.88 58.50 13.12
CA GLU A 309 12.67 59.35 12.22
C GLU A 309 12.62 60.83 12.63
N GLU A 310 11.43 61.37 12.93
CA GLU A 310 11.29 62.76 13.40
C GLU A 310 12.05 63.02 14.72
N GLU A 311 12.03 62.09 15.67
CA GLU A 311 12.77 62.21 16.92
C GLU A 311 14.28 62.04 16.73
N GLU A 312 14.73 61.19 15.80
CA GLU A 312 16.14 61.09 15.41
C GLU A 312 16.64 62.41 14.79
N GLU A 313 15.86 63.04 13.91
CA GLU A 313 16.16 64.36 13.34
C GLU A 313 16.21 65.44 14.44
N ARG A 314 15.26 65.44 15.38
CA ARG A 314 15.29 66.33 16.55
C ARG A 314 16.53 66.12 17.40
N CYS A 315 16.91 64.88 17.66
CA CYS A 315 18.08 64.55 18.45
C CYS A 315 19.36 65.05 17.77
N GLN A 316 19.47 64.87 16.45
CA GLN A 316 20.57 65.43 15.65
C GLN A 316 20.59 66.97 15.71
N HIS A 317 19.43 67.62 15.63
CA HIS A 317 19.32 69.07 15.75
C HIS A 317 19.80 69.58 17.12
N LEU A 318 19.31 68.98 18.21
CA LEU A 318 19.74 69.30 19.58
C LEU A 318 21.22 69.02 19.79
N GLN A 319 21.77 67.96 19.19
CA GLN A 319 23.20 67.65 19.26
C GLN A 319 24.05 68.69 18.53
N ALA A 320 23.57 69.22 17.40
CA ALA A 320 24.21 70.31 16.68
C ALA A 320 24.16 71.63 17.48
N GLU A 321 23.02 71.98 18.08
CA GLU A 321 22.90 73.15 18.96
C GLU A 321 23.80 73.04 20.19
N LYS A 322 23.83 71.86 20.84
CA LYS A 322 24.73 71.59 21.96
C LYS A 322 26.19 71.81 21.57
N LYS A 323 26.61 71.31 20.41
CA LYS A 323 27.97 71.48 19.90
C LYS A 323 28.30 72.96 19.67
N LYS A 324 27.35 73.73 19.12
CA LYS A 324 27.49 75.17 18.90
C LYS A 324 27.61 75.94 20.23
N MET A 325 26.80 75.57 21.23
CA MET A 325 26.88 76.17 22.57
C MET A 325 28.19 75.80 23.29
N GLN A 326 28.66 74.56 23.16
CA GLN A 326 29.98 74.17 23.69
C GLN A 326 31.12 74.96 23.05
N GLN A 327 31.02 75.23 21.75
CA GLN A 327 32.00 76.04 21.02
C GLN A 327 31.98 77.49 21.50
N ASN A 328 30.79 78.09 21.67
CA ASN A 328 30.65 79.42 22.25
C ASN A 328 31.19 79.51 23.69
N ILE A 329 31.00 78.47 24.52
CA ILE A 329 31.55 78.42 25.87
C ILE A 329 33.08 78.40 25.81
N GLN A 330 33.68 77.57 24.94
CA GLN A 330 35.13 77.55 24.74
C GLN A 330 35.69 78.90 24.30
N GLU A 331 35.03 79.57 23.35
CA GLU A 331 35.44 80.91 22.90
C GLU A 331 35.36 81.94 24.04
N LEU A 332 34.33 81.86 24.89
CA LEU A 332 34.20 82.74 26.06
C LEU A 332 35.21 82.42 27.15
N GLU A 333 35.54 81.14 27.38
CA GLU A 333 36.59 80.71 28.29
C GLU A 333 37.96 81.23 27.85
N GLU A 334 38.28 81.14 26.55
CA GLU A 334 39.52 81.65 25.96
C GLU A 334 39.60 83.18 26.06
N GLN A 335 38.50 83.89 25.75
CA GLN A 335 38.43 85.35 25.95
C GLN A 335 38.60 85.76 27.41
N LEU A 336 38.04 84.99 28.35
CA LEU A 336 38.19 85.26 29.78
C LEU A 336 39.66 85.07 30.22
N GLU A 337 40.32 84.02 29.74
CA GLU A 337 41.74 83.76 30.03
C GLU A 337 42.65 84.87 29.45
N GLU A 338 42.34 85.35 28.24
CA GLU A 338 43.01 86.52 27.64
C GLU A 338 42.84 87.79 28.49
N GLU A 339 41.62 88.11 28.92
CA GLU A 339 41.32 89.26 29.78
C GLU A 339 41.95 89.14 31.17
N GLU A 340 41.98 87.93 31.75
CA GLU A 340 42.69 87.68 33.01
C GLU A 340 44.20 87.90 32.87
N SER A 341 44.79 87.47 31.74
CA SER A 341 46.20 87.71 31.43
C SER A 341 46.50 89.21 31.24
N ALA A 342 45.60 89.95 30.60
CA ALA A 342 45.70 91.40 30.43
C ALA A 342 45.59 92.13 31.78
N ARG A 343 44.66 91.71 32.63
CA ARG A 343 44.50 92.21 34.00
C ARG A 343 45.75 91.96 34.85
N GLN A 344 46.38 90.79 34.75
CA GLN A 344 47.64 90.51 35.45
C GLN A 344 48.77 91.45 35.00
N LYS A 345 48.90 91.73 33.69
CA LYS A 345 49.87 92.71 33.16
C LYS A 345 49.61 94.12 33.70
N LEU A 346 48.36 94.59 33.65
CA LEU A 346 47.98 95.91 34.16
C LEU A 346 48.21 96.03 35.68
N GLN A 347 48.01 94.96 36.44
CA GLN A 347 48.31 94.93 37.88
C GLN A 347 49.81 95.08 38.15
N LEU A 348 50.67 94.47 37.34
CA LEU A 348 52.13 94.63 37.39
C LEU A 348 52.57 96.07 37.06
N GLU A 349 51.94 96.70 36.06
CA GLU A 349 52.16 98.11 35.71
C GLU A 349 51.69 99.06 36.82
N LYS A 350 50.55 98.79 37.44
CA LYS A 350 50.04 99.56 38.58
C LYS A 350 51.04 99.57 39.73
N VAL A 351 51.54 98.39 40.16
CA VAL A 351 52.51 98.28 41.26
C VAL A 351 53.80 99.05 40.95
N THR A 352 54.26 99.03 39.69
CA THR A 352 55.44 99.80 39.29
C THR A 352 55.20 101.31 39.25
N THR A 353 54.00 101.77 38.93
CA THR A 353 53.64 103.19 39.02
C THR A 353 53.46 103.69 40.46
N GLU A 354 52.86 102.89 41.35
CA GLU A 354 52.72 103.22 42.78
C GLU A 354 54.09 103.36 43.45
N ALA A 355 55.07 102.53 43.08
CA ALA A 355 56.45 102.64 43.56
C ALA A 355 57.14 103.95 43.11
N LYS A 356 56.81 104.48 41.93
CA LYS A 356 57.31 105.79 41.45
C LYS A 356 56.64 106.96 42.17
N LEU A 357 55.36 106.83 42.48
CA LEU A 357 54.58 107.87 43.17
C LEU A 357 55.08 108.07 44.61
N LYS A 358 55.39 106.98 45.31
CA LYS A 358 55.97 107.01 46.66
C LYS A 358 57.31 107.78 46.73
N LYS A 359 58.11 107.70 45.66
CA LYS A 359 59.38 108.42 45.56
C LYS A 359 59.18 109.94 45.38
N LEU A 360 58.10 110.34 44.69
CA LEU A 360 57.74 111.75 44.51
C LEU A 360 57.10 112.34 45.77
N GLU A 361 56.41 111.54 46.58
CA GLU A 361 55.87 111.98 47.89
C GLU A 361 56.99 112.33 48.88
N GLU A 362 58.12 111.61 48.87
CA GLU A 362 59.30 111.94 49.68
C GLU A 362 59.95 113.28 49.28
N ASP A 363 59.90 113.65 48.00
CA ASP A 363 60.43 114.93 47.49
C ASP A 363 59.53 116.13 47.87
N VAL A 364 58.21 115.93 48.03
CA VAL A 364 57.25 116.99 48.44
C VAL A 364 57.42 117.38 49.92
N LEU A 365 57.74 116.42 50.78
CA LEU A 365 57.94 116.63 52.23
C LEU A 365 59.10 117.61 52.52
N VAL A 366 60.11 117.66 51.65
CA VAL A 366 61.24 118.60 51.76
C VAL A 366 60.86 120.03 51.36
N LEU A 367 59.86 120.19 50.48
CA LEU A 367 59.36 121.50 50.02
C LEU A 367 58.34 122.14 50.99
N GLU A 368 57.67 121.34 51.83
CA GLU A 368 56.69 121.82 52.81
C GLU A 368 57.33 122.57 54.01
N ASP A 369 58.56 122.23 54.41
CA ASP A 369 59.27 122.90 55.52
C ASP A 369 59.65 124.36 55.21
N GLN A 370 59.84 124.70 53.93
CA GLN A 370 60.11 126.08 53.49
C GLN A 370 58.85 126.98 53.46
N ASN A 371 57.65 126.39 53.35
CA ASN A 371 56.39 127.13 53.21
C ASN A 371 55.74 127.56 54.54
N LEU A 372 56.09 126.92 55.66
CA LEU A 372 55.51 127.20 56.98
C LEU A 372 55.84 128.60 57.55
N LYS A 373 56.83 129.30 56.99
CA LYS A 373 57.17 130.69 57.36
C LYS A 373 56.31 131.75 56.66
N LEU A 374 55.65 131.43 55.55
CA LEU A 374 54.81 132.37 54.78
C LEU A 374 53.30 132.21 55.05
N ALA A 375 52.86 131.11 55.65
CA ALA A 375 51.44 130.82 55.88
C ALA A 375 50.80 131.59 57.06
N LYS A 376 51.57 132.28 57.91
CA LYS A 376 51.04 133.07 59.04
C LYS A 376 50.39 134.40 58.62
N GLU A 377 50.58 134.85 57.37
CA GLU A 377 49.97 136.09 56.83
C GLU A 377 48.63 135.87 56.10
N LYS A 378 48.25 134.62 55.76
CA LYS A 378 46.99 134.32 55.02
C LYS A 378 45.74 134.24 55.91
N LYS A 379 45.91 134.31 57.24
CA LYS A 379 44.83 134.29 58.24
C LYS A 379 44.01 135.60 58.29
N LEU A 380 44.38 136.62 57.51
CA LEU A 380 43.75 137.95 57.53
C LEU A 380 42.97 138.31 56.25
N LEU A 381 42.77 137.33 55.37
CA LEU A 381 41.86 137.37 54.22
C LEU A 381 40.90 136.17 54.33
N GLU A 382 40.30 135.95 55.50
CA GLU A 382 38.98 136.52 55.77
C GLU A 382 38.07 136.33 54.57
N ASP A 383 37.05 135.49 54.75
CA ASP A 383 35.74 135.98 55.18
C ASP A 383 35.11 137.08 54.32
N ARG A 384 35.67 137.28 53.13
CA ARG A 384 35.01 137.83 51.96
C ARG A 384 34.19 136.73 51.32
N MET A 385 33.01 136.58 51.92
CA MET A 385 31.75 136.53 51.19
C MET A 385 31.39 135.16 50.58
N SER A 386 30.92 134.20 51.36
CA SER A 386 29.58 134.24 51.99
C SER A 386 28.41 134.55 51.02
N GLU A 387 28.60 134.42 49.70
CA GLU A 387 27.59 134.85 48.71
C GLU A 387 27.12 133.79 47.70
N PHE A 388 27.52 132.52 47.82
CA PHE A 388 26.77 131.43 47.17
C PHE A 388 26.22 130.39 48.14
N THR A 389 25.79 130.92 49.29
CA THR A 389 24.81 130.36 50.23
C THR A 389 23.42 130.13 49.58
N THR A 390 23.31 130.09 48.26
CA THR A 390 22.05 130.04 47.49
C THR A 390 21.91 128.83 46.58
N ASN A 391 22.91 127.96 46.45
CA ASN A 391 22.80 126.77 45.58
C ASN A 391 22.47 125.47 46.33
N LEU A 392 22.17 125.54 47.63
CA LEU A 392 21.76 124.38 48.43
C LEU A 392 20.23 124.17 48.44
N THR A 393 19.44 125.11 47.89
CA THR A 393 17.97 125.01 47.87
C THR A 393 17.40 124.41 46.59
N GLU A 394 18.22 123.97 45.64
CA GLU A 394 17.77 123.30 44.39
C GLU A 394 18.03 121.78 44.35
N GLU A 395 18.66 121.19 45.36
CA GLU A 395 18.88 119.72 45.45
C GLU A 395 17.99 119.01 46.49
N GLU A 396 16.76 119.48 46.67
CA GLU A 396 15.73 118.77 47.46
C GLU A 396 14.52 118.27 46.61
N GLU A 397 14.49 118.52 45.30
CA GLU A 397 13.39 118.08 44.39
C GLU A 397 13.82 117.01 43.35
N LYS A 398 14.88 116.22 43.62
CA LYS A 398 15.21 115.01 42.83
C LYS A 398 15.01 113.67 43.55
N SER A 399 14.53 113.69 44.79
CA SER A 399 14.28 112.48 45.60
C SER A 399 12.89 111.84 45.39
N LYS A 400 11.96 112.49 44.65
CA LYS A 400 10.57 111.99 44.48
C LYS A 400 10.26 111.21 43.19
N SER A 401 11.17 111.12 42.21
CA SER A 401 10.95 110.35 40.97
C SER A 401 11.55 108.94 40.97
N LEU A 402 12.48 108.63 41.87
CA LEU A 402 13.14 107.31 41.99
C LEU A 402 12.45 106.32 42.95
N ALA A 403 11.35 106.72 43.59
CA ALA A 403 10.55 105.84 44.45
C ALA A 403 9.41 105.11 43.72
N LYS A 404 8.98 105.58 42.54
CA LYS A 404 7.86 104.98 41.78
C LYS A 404 8.27 103.94 40.74
N LEU A 405 9.54 103.90 40.33
CA LEU A 405 10.07 102.86 39.43
C LEU A 405 10.55 101.61 40.20
N LYS A 406 11.00 101.79 41.44
CA LYS A 406 11.45 100.70 42.34
C LYS A 406 10.31 99.72 42.70
N ASN A 407 9.14 100.25 43.07
CA ASN A 407 7.95 99.43 43.43
C ASN A 407 7.35 98.64 42.26
N LYS A 408 7.64 99.01 40.99
CA LYS A 408 7.12 98.31 39.81
C LYS A 408 8.02 97.14 39.39
N HIS A 409 9.32 97.22 39.66
CA HIS A 409 10.27 96.12 39.45
C HIS A 409 10.28 95.11 40.61
N GLU A 410 10.06 95.54 41.85
CA GLU A 410 9.95 94.62 43.00
C GLU A 410 8.70 93.71 42.93
N ALA A 411 7.59 94.17 42.33
CA ALA A 411 6.37 93.37 42.11
C ALA A 411 6.50 92.35 40.95
N MET A 412 7.33 92.64 39.94
CA MET A 412 7.59 91.73 38.81
C MET A 412 8.62 90.66 39.19
N ILE A 413 9.55 90.97 40.09
CA ILE A 413 10.51 90.03 40.66
C ILE A 413 9.79 89.03 41.59
N THR A 414 8.82 89.47 42.40
CA THR A 414 8.06 88.54 43.27
C THR A 414 7.12 87.60 42.50
N ASP A 415 6.50 88.01 41.38
CA ASP A 415 5.70 87.10 40.51
C ASP A 415 6.58 86.09 39.74
N LEU A 416 7.81 86.48 39.37
CA LEU A 416 8.78 85.57 38.73
C LEU A 416 9.44 84.61 39.74
N GLU A 417 9.70 85.05 40.96
CA GLU A 417 10.21 84.20 42.06
C GLU A 417 9.16 83.19 42.55
N GLU A 418 7.86 83.52 42.53
CA GLU A 418 6.79 82.56 42.81
C GLU A 418 6.52 81.58 41.67
N ARG A 419 6.67 81.99 40.39
CA ARG A 419 6.59 81.07 39.24
C ARG A 419 7.77 80.11 39.20
N LEU A 420 8.98 80.59 39.48
CA LEU A 420 10.18 79.75 39.58
C LEU A 420 10.07 78.74 40.74
N ARG A 421 9.56 79.15 41.91
CA ARG A 421 9.31 78.21 43.03
C ARG A 421 8.18 77.21 42.77
N ARG A 422 7.16 77.56 41.98
CA ARG A 422 6.11 76.61 41.55
C ARG A 422 6.64 75.61 40.53
N GLU A 423 7.49 76.05 39.61
CA GLU A 423 8.10 75.18 38.60
C GLU A 423 9.19 74.27 39.19
N GLU A 424 10.01 74.75 40.13
CA GLU A 424 11.00 73.93 40.86
C GLU A 424 10.32 72.84 41.70
N LYS A 425 9.14 73.12 42.27
CA LYS A 425 8.36 72.16 43.06
C LYS A 425 7.66 71.12 42.17
N GLN A 426 7.11 71.52 41.02
CA GLN A 426 6.58 70.60 40.01
C GLN A 426 7.67 69.73 39.37
N ARG A 427 8.86 70.29 39.14
CA ARG A 427 10.02 69.54 38.62
C ARG A 427 10.53 68.52 39.63
N GLN A 428 10.57 68.84 40.93
CA GLN A 428 10.93 67.86 41.97
C GLN A 428 9.86 66.76 42.18
N GLU A 429 8.57 67.07 41.97
CA GLU A 429 7.49 66.07 41.96
C GLU A 429 7.55 65.18 40.71
N LEU A 430 7.87 65.74 39.53
CA LEU A 430 8.09 65.01 38.28
C LEU A 430 9.36 64.14 38.32
N GLU A 431 10.44 64.57 38.95
CA GLU A 431 11.66 63.77 39.11
C GLU A 431 11.44 62.62 40.12
N LYS A 432 10.56 62.81 41.12
CA LYS A 432 10.12 61.74 42.03
C LYS A 432 9.19 60.75 41.36
N THR A 433 8.25 61.18 40.52
CA THR A 433 7.39 60.26 39.75
C THR A 433 8.17 59.56 38.65
N ARG A 434 9.15 60.21 38.00
CA ARG A 434 10.07 59.55 37.06
C ARG A 434 10.88 58.44 37.73
N ARG A 435 11.48 58.70 38.90
CA ARG A 435 12.19 57.66 39.66
C ARG A 435 11.29 56.53 40.15
N LYS A 436 10.01 56.83 40.45
CA LYS A 436 9.01 55.81 40.78
C LYS A 436 8.64 54.96 39.57
N LEU A 437 8.40 55.59 38.42
CA LEU A 437 8.07 54.90 37.16
C LEU A 437 9.27 54.13 36.58
N GLU A 438 10.49 54.62 36.76
CA GLU A 438 11.73 53.89 36.44
C GLU A 438 11.87 52.67 37.35
N GLY A 439 11.58 52.80 38.66
CA GLY A 439 11.53 51.69 39.62
C GLY A 439 10.45 50.66 39.30
N ASP A 440 9.22 51.12 39.02
CA ASP A 440 8.10 50.26 38.63
C ASP A 440 8.38 49.58 37.27
N SER A 441 9.07 50.26 36.34
CA SER A 441 9.49 49.68 35.06
C SER A 441 10.57 48.61 35.25
N THR A 442 11.53 48.79 36.17
CA THR A 442 12.50 47.74 36.50
C THR A 442 11.86 46.58 37.23
N ASP A 443 10.94 46.84 38.17
CA ASP A 443 10.22 45.79 38.90
C ASP A 443 9.29 44.99 37.97
N LEU A 444 8.64 45.65 37.00
CA LEU A 444 7.86 44.97 35.96
C LEU A 444 8.76 44.21 34.99
N HIS A 445 9.97 44.71 34.69
CA HIS A 445 10.93 43.98 33.86
C HIS A 445 11.45 42.72 34.56
N ASP A 446 11.73 42.80 35.86
CA ASP A 446 12.14 41.67 36.70
C ASP A 446 10.97 40.67 36.90
N GLN A 447 9.73 41.14 37.06
CA GLN A 447 8.54 40.28 37.08
C GLN A 447 8.29 39.60 35.72
N ILE A 448 8.53 40.28 34.60
CA ILE A 448 8.44 39.68 33.27
C ILE A 448 9.55 38.62 33.11
N ALA A 449 10.77 38.86 33.58
CA ALA A 449 11.85 37.90 33.55
C ALA A 449 11.55 36.66 34.44
N GLU A 450 10.96 36.87 35.61
CA GLU A 450 10.56 35.79 36.52
C GLU A 450 9.38 34.98 35.96
N LEU A 451 8.40 35.63 35.34
CA LEU A 451 7.30 34.96 34.63
C LEU A 451 7.80 34.22 33.38
N GLN A 452 8.79 34.75 32.65
CA GLN A 452 9.41 34.04 31.54
C GLN A 452 10.19 32.80 32.00
N ALA A 453 10.86 32.88 33.16
CA ALA A 453 11.51 31.73 33.79
C ALA A 453 10.49 30.68 34.28
N GLN A 454 9.38 31.09 34.88
CA GLN A 454 8.28 30.20 35.28
C GLN A 454 7.59 29.55 34.07
N ILE A 455 7.42 30.27 32.96
CA ILE A 455 6.89 29.70 31.71
C ILE A 455 7.86 28.65 31.14
N ALA A 456 9.18 28.88 31.24
CA ALA A 456 10.18 27.90 30.82
C ALA A 456 10.17 26.63 31.70
N GLU A 457 10.06 26.80 33.02
CA GLU A 457 9.92 25.71 33.99
C GLU A 457 8.64 24.90 33.73
N LEU A 458 7.49 25.57 33.53
CA LEU A 458 6.21 24.93 33.24
C LEU A 458 6.20 24.23 31.88
N LYS A 459 6.88 24.77 30.86
CA LYS A 459 7.07 24.09 29.57
C LYS A 459 7.93 22.83 29.71
N MET A 460 8.97 22.86 30.54
CA MET A 460 9.80 21.69 30.81
C MET A 460 9.02 20.62 31.60
N GLN A 461 8.19 21.02 32.55
CA GLN A 461 7.28 20.12 33.28
C GLN A 461 6.20 19.53 32.38
N LEU A 462 5.64 20.33 31.45
CA LEU A 462 4.67 19.86 30.46
C LEU A 462 5.30 18.83 29.52
N ALA A 463 6.49 19.09 28.99
CA ALA A 463 7.22 18.12 28.15
C ALA A 463 7.49 16.80 28.87
N LYS A 464 7.84 16.87 30.16
CA LYS A 464 8.03 15.67 30.99
C LYS A 464 6.71 14.93 31.26
N LYS A 465 5.60 15.65 31.42
CA LYS A 465 4.26 15.05 31.55
C LYS A 465 3.75 14.43 30.25
N GLU A 466 4.08 15.03 29.11
CA GLU A 466 3.81 14.47 27.78
C GLU A 466 4.59 13.18 27.54
N GLU A 467 5.86 13.12 27.98
CA GLU A 467 6.69 11.92 27.92
C GLU A 467 6.17 10.80 28.85
N GLU A 468 5.76 11.16 30.08
CA GLU A 468 5.10 10.23 31.01
C GLU A 468 3.76 9.70 30.45
N LEU A 469 2.98 10.56 29.77
CA LEU A 469 1.72 10.18 29.12
C LEU A 469 1.97 9.26 27.91
N GLN A 470 2.98 9.53 27.08
CA GLN A 470 3.37 8.64 25.99
C GLN A 470 3.86 7.28 26.51
N ALA A 471 4.62 7.25 27.59
CA ALA A 471 5.04 6.01 28.24
C ALA A 471 3.85 5.23 28.83
N ALA A 472 2.84 5.92 29.39
CA ALA A 472 1.62 5.30 29.88
C ALA A 472 0.75 4.73 28.74
N LEU A 473 0.62 5.47 27.63
CA LEU A 473 -0.11 5.00 26.44
C LEU A 473 0.56 3.77 25.83
N ALA A 474 1.89 3.74 25.72
CA ALA A 474 2.63 2.57 25.26
C ALA A 474 2.40 1.33 26.16
N ARG A 475 2.31 1.52 27.48
CA ARG A 475 1.96 0.43 28.41
C ARG A 475 0.52 -0.06 28.23
N VAL A 476 -0.44 0.83 28.00
CA VAL A 476 -1.83 0.46 27.73
C VAL A 476 -1.93 -0.33 26.42
N GLU A 477 -1.15 0.01 25.40
CA GLU A 477 -1.06 -0.76 24.15
C GLU A 477 -0.45 -2.16 24.38
N GLU A 478 0.60 -2.27 25.20
CA GLU A 478 1.21 -3.55 25.57
C GLU A 478 0.25 -4.43 26.39
N GLU A 479 -0.47 -3.86 27.36
CA GLU A 479 -1.50 -4.56 28.14
C GLU A 479 -2.70 -4.97 27.27
N ALA A 480 -3.11 -4.13 26.31
CA ALA A 480 -4.15 -4.47 25.34
C ALA A 480 -3.72 -5.61 24.42
N ALA A 481 -2.45 -5.63 23.98
CA ALA A 481 -1.88 -6.73 23.21
C ALA A 481 -1.84 -8.03 24.01
N GLN A 482 -1.42 -7.99 25.28
CA GLN A 482 -1.43 -9.15 26.19
C GLN A 482 -2.86 -9.65 26.45
N LYS A 483 -3.82 -8.75 26.69
CA LYS A 483 -5.24 -9.09 26.84
C LYS A 483 -5.80 -9.78 25.59
N ASN A 484 -5.47 -9.29 24.40
CA ASN A 484 -5.89 -9.91 23.15
C ASN A 484 -5.26 -11.29 22.93
N MET A 485 -4.00 -11.47 23.34
CA MET A 485 -3.33 -12.78 23.30
C MET A 485 -3.96 -13.77 24.29
N ALA A 486 -4.32 -13.31 25.49
CA ALA A 486 -5.03 -14.10 26.49
C ALA A 486 -6.45 -14.47 26.05
N LEU A 487 -7.21 -13.54 25.45
CA LEU A 487 -8.54 -13.80 24.88
C LEU A 487 -8.48 -14.82 23.73
N LYS A 488 -7.43 -14.76 22.91
CA LYS A 488 -7.21 -15.76 21.86
C LYS A 488 -6.93 -17.15 22.45
N LYS A 489 -6.10 -17.22 23.51
CA LYS A 489 -5.83 -18.45 24.27
C LYS A 489 -7.09 -19.02 24.91
N ILE A 490 -7.96 -18.17 25.46
CA ILE A 490 -9.24 -18.56 26.04
C ILE A 490 -10.15 -19.16 24.96
N ARG A 491 -10.27 -18.52 23.79
CA ARG A 491 -11.07 -19.07 22.67
C ARG A 491 -10.53 -20.40 22.15
N GLU A 492 -9.22 -20.56 22.08
CA GLU A 492 -8.58 -21.83 21.69
C GLU A 492 -8.87 -22.93 22.72
N LEU A 493 -8.83 -22.61 24.02
CA LEU A 493 -9.18 -23.55 25.09
C LEU A 493 -10.69 -23.84 25.14
N GLU A 494 -11.55 -22.86 24.89
CA GLU A 494 -13.01 -23.05 24.77
C GLU A 494 -13.34 -23.96 23.59
N SER A 495 -12.67 -23.78 22.44
CA SER A 495 -12.80 -24.66 21.27
C SER A 495 -12.35 -26.09 21.58
N GLN A 496 -11.25 -26.26 22.32
CA GLN A 496 -10.80 -27.59 22.77
C GLN A 496 -11.76 -28.22 23.78
N ILE A 497 -12.37 -27.42 24.66
CA ILE A 497 -13.40 -27.91 25.59
C ILE A 497 -14.64 -28.36 24.81
N THR A 498 -15.07 -27.63 23.78
CA THR A 498 -16.20 -28.05 22.94
C THR A 498 -15.88 -29.30 22.13
N GLU A 499 -14.68 -29.42 21.56
CA GLU A 499 -14.25 -30.65 20.86
C GLU A 499 -14.21 -31.85 21.84
N LEU A 500 -13.65 -31.66 23.05
CA LEU A 500 -13.64 -32.70 24.08
C LEU A 500 -15.05 -33.03 24.62
N GLN A 501 -15.97 -32.07 24.62
CA GLN A 501 -17.39 -32.29 24.97
C GLN A 501 -18.11 -33.06 23.87
N GLU A 502 -17.89 -32.74 22.59
CA GLU A 502 -18.42 -33.49 21.45
C GLU A 502 -17.85 -34.91 21.41
N ASP A 503 -16.56 -35.08 21.70
CA ASP A 503 -15.92 -36.39 21.83
C ASP A 503 -16.53 -37.17 23.01
N LEU A 504 -16.76 -36.54 24.17
CA LEU A 504 -17.40 -37.16 25.33
C LEU A 504 -18.87 -37.53 25.05
N GLU A 505 -19.61 -36.69 24.33
CA GLU A 505 -20.98 -36.97 23.90
C GLU A 505 -21.03 -38.09 22.85
N SER A 506 -20.05 -38.14 21.95
CA SER A 506 -19.89 -39.24 21.00
C SER A 506 -19.54 -40.55 21.71
N GLU A 507 -18.64 -40.53 22.71
CA GLU A 507 -18.28 -41.69 23.53
C GLU A 507 -19.49 -42.15 24.36
N ARG A 508 -20.26 -41.21 24.93
CA ARG A 508 -21.55 -41.51 25.59
C ARG A 508 -22.57 -42.08 24.63
N ALA A 509 -22.65 -41.61 23.39
CA ALA A 509 -23.56 -42.15 22.37
C ALA A 509 -23.16 -43.57 21.93
N PHE A 510 -21.84 -43.82 21.77
CA PHE A 510 -21.31 -45.16 21.50
C PHE A 510 -21.48 -46.10 22.69
N ARG A 511 -21.28 -45.61 23.92
CA ARG A 511 -21.51 -46.35 25.16
C ARG A 511 -23.00 -46.67 25.35
N ASN A 512 -23.90 -45.73 25.06
CA ASN A 512 -25.34 -45.97 25.09
C ASN A 512 -25.78 -46.95 23.98
N LYS A 513 -25.16 -46.92 22.79
CA LYS A 513 -25.38 -47.94 21.75
C LYS A 513 -24.86 -49.31 22.19
N ALA A 514 -23.71 -49.38 22.84
CA ALA A 514 -23.14 -50.61 23.36
C ALA A 514 -23.94 -51.15 24.56
N GLU A 515 -24.43 -50.28 25.45
CA GLU A 515 -25.35 -50.65 26.53
C GLU A 515 -26.70 -51.07 26.00
N LYS A 516 -27.21 -50.43 24.92
CA LYS A 516 -28.43 -50.85 24.24
C LYS A 516 -28.23 -52.22 23.59
N GLN A 517 -27.14 -52.46 22.85
CA GLN A 517 -26.82 -53.78 22.31
C GLN A 517 -26.60 -54.84 23.40
N LYS A 518 -26.05 -54.46 24.56
CA LYS A 518 -25.91 -55.35 25.72
C LYS A 518 -27.27 -55.62 26.39
N ARG A 519 -28.19 -54.65 26.37
CA ARG A 519 -29.56 -54.80 26.86
C ARG A 519 -30.39 -55.64 25.90
N ASP A 520 -30.28 -55.41 24.59
CA ASP A 520 -30.92 -56.20 23.53
C ASP A 520 -30.39 -57.65 23.55
N LEU A 521 -29.07 -57.87 23.68
CA LEU A 521 -28.48 -59.21 23.87
C LEU A 521 -28.85 -59.82 25.23
N GLY A 522 -29.03 -59.00 26.27
CA GLY A 522 -29.49 -59.43 27.59
C GLY A 522 -30.97 -59.80 27.60
N GLU A 523 -31.79 -59.12 26.81
CA GLU A 523 -33.19 -59.40 26.55
C GLU A 523 -33.34 -60.64 25.66
N GLU A 524 -32.44 -60.88 24.69
CA GLU A 524 -32.36 -62.15 23.94
C GLU A 524 -31.92 -63.33 24.85
N LEU A 525 -31.01 -63.08 25.79
CA LEU A 525 -30.54 -64.09 26.76
C LEU A 525 -31.60 -64.39 27.83
N GLU A 526 -32.32 -63.37 28.32
CA GLU A 526 -33.49 -63.52 29.20
C GLU A 526 -34.68 -64.09 28.44
N ALA A 527 -34.88 -63.83 27.14
CA ALA A 527 -35.88 -64.49 26.30
C ALA A 527 -35.60 -65.99 26.12
N LEU A 528 -34.34 -66.37 25.94
CA LEU A 528 -33.90 -67.78 25.94
C LEU A 528 -34.01 -68.44 27.33
N LYS A 529 -33.91 -67.66 28.40
CA LYS A 529 -34.11 -68.10 29.78
C LYS A 529 -35.59 -68.24 30.15
N THR A 530 -36.43 -67.31 29.69
CA THR A 530 -37.89 -67.37 29.86
C THR A 530 -38.50 -68.45 28.98
N GLU A 531 -37.98 -68.75 27.78
CA GLU A 531 -38.34 -69.97 27.05
C GLU A 531 -37.94 -71.27 27.79
N LEU A 532 -36.95 -71.22 28.69
CA LEU A 532 -36.55 -72.35 29.53
C LEU A 532 -37.36 -72.41 30.85
N GLU A 533 -37.69 -71.27 31.46
CA GLU A 533 -38.46 -71.15 32.71
C GLU A 533 -39.99 -71.26 32.49
N ASP A 534 -40.51 -70.91 31.30
CA ASP A 534 -41.92 -71.08 30.90
C ASP A 534 -42.30 -72.54 30.59
N THR A 535 -41.35 -73.48 30.69
CA THR A 535 -41.67 -74.92 30.77
C THR A 535 -41.85 -75.45 32.20
N LEU A 536 -41.65 -74.62 33.24
CA LEU A 536 -41.72 -75.06 34.65
C LEU A 536 -42.67 -74.28 35.57
N ASP A 537 -43.15 -73.07 35.23
CA ASP A 537 -44.05 -72.28 36.10
C ASP A 537 -45.47 -72.03 35.55
N SER A 538 -45.93 -72.87 34.60
CA SER A 538 -47.32 -72.90 34.10
C SER A 538 -48.39 -73.38 35.13
N THR A 539 -48.10 -73.58 36.42
CA THR A 539 -49.07 -74.28 37.30
C THR A 539 -49.14 -73.89 38.79
N ALA A 540 -48.88 -72.64 39.22
CA ALA A 540 -49.14 -72.30 40.64
C ALA A 540 -49.47 -70.84 41.03
N ALA A 541 -49.15 -69.81 40.24
CA ALA A 541 -49.18 -68.42 40.75
C ALA A 541 -50.33 -67.52 40.22
N GLN A 542 -51.38 -68.09 39.63
CA GLN A 542 -52.46 -67.30 38.99
C GLN A 542 -53.81 -67.31 39.72
N GLN A 543 -53.88 -67.81 40.96
CA GLN A 543 -55.15 -67.94 41.70
C GLN A 543 -55.22 -67.28 43.10
N GLU A 544 -54.14 -66.66 43.62
CA GLU A 544 -54.16 -66.09 44.99
C GLU A 544 -54.11 -64.55 45.09
N LEU A 545 -53.85 -63.81 44.00
CA LEU A 545 -53.71 -62.34 44.06
C LEU A 545 -55.02 -61.56 43.80
N ARG A 546 -56.12 -62.23 43.41
CA ARG A 546 -57.40 -61.58 43.12
C ARG A 546 -58.34 -61.40 44.32
N SER A 547 -58.11 -62.08 45.45
CA SER A 547 -59.02 -62.05 46.61
C SER A 547 -58.61 -61.08 47.74
N LYS A 548 -57.39 -60.52 47.74
CA LYS A 548 -56.91 -59.63 48.84
C LYS A 548 -57.06 -58.12 48.57
N ARG A 549 -57.43 -57.69 47.35
CA ARG A 549 -57.57 -56.27 47.00
C ARG A 549 -58.95 -55.66 47.22
N GLU A 550 -60.01 -56.45 47.43
CA GLU A 550 -61.38 -55.93 47.60
C GLU A 550 -61.83 -55.70 49.05
N GLN A 551 -61.10 -56.18 50.07
CA GLN A 551 -61.51 -56.04 51.49
C GLN A 551 -60.78 -54.94 52.28
N GLU A 552 -59.62 -54.44 51.83
CA GLU A 552 -58.88 -53.37 52.54
C GLU A 552 -59.44 -51.95 52.30
N VAL A 553 -60.15 -51.74 51.19
CA VAL A 553 -60.67 -50.41 50.80
C VAL A 553 -61.87 -49.97 51.66
N THR A 554 -62.58 -50.92 52.28
CA THR A 554 -63.85 -50.66 52.97
C THR A 554 -63.69 -50.37 54.46
N VAL A 555 -62.58 -50.79 55.09
CA VAL A 555 -62.32 -50.59 56.53
C VAL A 555 -61.66 -49.23 56.80
N LEU A 556 -60.79 -48.75 55.89
CA LEU A 556 -60.10 -47.45 56.04
C LEU A 556 -61.02 -46.23 55.95
N LYS A 557 -62.22 -46.35 55.36
CA LYS A 557 -63.18 -45.24 55.26
C LYS A 557 -63.88 -44.92 56.57
N LYS A 558 -64.04 -45.91 57.47
CA LYS A 558 -64.89 -45.76 58.67
C LYS A 558 -64.12 -45.28 59.90
N THR A 559 -62.84 -45.61 60.02
CA THR A 559 -61.97 -45.12 61.10
C THR A 559 -61.63 -43.62 60.94
N LEU A 560 -61.68 -43.11 59.71
CA LEU A 560 -61.35 -41.72 59.40
C LEU A 560 -62.43 -40.72 59.85
N GLU A 561 -63.70 -41.14 59.91
CA GLU A 561 -64.83 -40.25 60.24
C GLU A 561 -64.97 -39.98 61.76
N ASP A 562 -64.53 -40.92 62.61
CA ASP A 562 -64.69 -40.82 64.07
C ASP A 562 -63.51 -40.08 64.76
N GLU A 563 -62.28 -40.13 64.22
CA GLU A 563 -61.16 -39.27 64.69
C GLU A 563 -61.33 -37.80 64.29
N ALA A 564 -62.09 -37.53 63.21
CA ALA A 564 -62.32 -36.17 62.74
C ALA A 564 -63.12 -35.31 63.74
N LYS A 565 -64.11 -35.88 64.44
CA LYS A 565 -65.00 -35.15 65.35
C LYS A 565 -64.36 -34.77 66.69
N THR A 566 -63.45 -35.59 67.22
CA THR A 566 -62.77 -35.32 68.49
C THR A 566 -61.64 -34.31 68.34
N HIS A 567 -60.96 -34.30 67.18
CA HIS A 567 -60.02 -33.24 66.84
C HIS A 567 -60.70 -31.87 66.67
N GLU A 568 -61.93 -31.83 66.15
CA GLU A 568 -62.62 -30.56 65.87
C GLU A 568 -62.91 -29.72 67.13
N ALA A 569 -63.19 -30.37 68.26
CA ALA A 569 -63.51 -29.68 69.52
C ALA A 569 -62.27 -29.08 70.23
N GLN A 570 -61.13 -29.78 70.26
CA GLN A 570 -59.87 -29.24 70.82
C GLN A 570 -59.26 -28.15 69.93
N ILE A 571 -59.50 -28.27 68.62
CA ILE A 571 -59.11 -27.25 67.65
C ILE A 571 -59.84 -25.93 67.92
N GLN A 572 -61.09 -25.93 68.40
CA GLN A 572 -61.88 -24.70 68.55
C GLN A 572 -61.40 -23.80 69.71
N GLU A 573 -60.95 -24.39 70.82
CA GLU A 573 -60.41 -23.64 71.97
C GLU A 573 -58.99 -23.11 71.70
N MET A 574 -58.14 -23.91 71.04
CA MET A 574 -56.84 -23.45 70.53
C MET A 574 -56.98 -22.38 69.45
N ARG A 575 -58.02 -22.46 68.60
CA ARG A 575 -58.32 -21.45 67.58
C ARG A 575 -58.60 -20.09 68.19
N GLN A 576 -59.26 -19.99 69.35
CA GLN A 576 -59.60 -18.68 69.93
C GLN A 576 -58.38 -17.95 70.50
N LYS A 577 -57.46 -18.68 71.16
CA LYS A 577 -56.18 -18.12 71.62
C LYS A 577 -55.22 -17.84 70.46
N HIS A 578 -55.17 -18.71 69.46
CA HIS A 578 -54.42 -18.45 68.24
C HIS A 578 -55.01 -17.28 67.46
N SER A 579 -56.32 -17.06 67.45
CA SER A 579 -56.93 -15.94 66.71
C SER A 579 -56.46 -14.58 67.21
N GLN A 580 -56.31 -14.39 68.52
CA GLN A 580 -55.81 -13.12 69.08
C GLN A 580 -54.32 -12.91 68.80
N ALA A 581 -53.49 -13.96 68.94
CA ALA A 581 -52.07 -13.89 68.57
C ALA A 581 -51.87 -13.76 67.04
N ILE A 582 -52.75 -14.35 66.24
CA ILE A 582 -52.78 -14.23 64.78
C ILE A 582 -53.22 -12.83 64.38
N GLU A 583 -54.13 -12.15 65.08
CA GLU A 583 -54.49 -10.76 64.76
C GLU A 583 -53.32 -9.79 64.99
N GLU A 584 -52.62 -9.90 66.13
CA GLU A 584 -51.43 -9.08 66.40
C GLU A 584 -50.27 -9.39 65.43
N LEU A 585 -50.03 -10.68 65.16
CA LEU A 585 -49.04 -11.08 64.15
C LEU A 585 -49.51 -10.73 62.73
N ALA A 586 -50.81 -10.73 62.43
CA ALA A 586 -51.35 -10.36 61.13
C ALA A 586 -51.21 -8.86 60.90
N GLU A 587 -51.42 -7.99 61.88
CA GLU A 587 -51.14 -6.55 61.72
C GLU A 587 -49.65 -6.29 61.46
N GLN A 588 -48.75 -6.94 62.21
CA GLN A 588 -47.31 -6.82 61.96
C GLN A 588 -46.89 -7.45 60.62
N LEU A 589 -47.48 -8.57 60.24
CA LEU A 589 -47.25 -9.25 58.96
C LEU A 589 -47.83 -8.44 57.80
N GLU A 590 -48.97 -7.77 57.94
CA GLU A 590 -49.59 -6.98 56.88
C GLU A 590 -48.83 -5.67 56.65
N GLN A 591 -48.30 -5.07 57.72
CA GLN A 591 -47.37 -3.95 57.60
C GLN A 591 -46.05 -4.38 56.94
N THR A 592 -45.51 -5.54 57.31
CA THR A 592 -44.30 -6.11 56.68
C THR A 592 -44.54 -6.54 55.24
N LYS A 593 -45.72 -7.10 54.91
CA LYS A 593 -46.13 -7.47 53.55
C LYS A 593 -46.33 -6.25 52.67
N ARG A 594 -46.86 -5.13 53.18
CA ARG A 594 -46.96 -3.88 52.41
C ARG A 594 -45.59 -3.33 52.05
N VAL A 595 -44.65 -3.31 53.01
CA VAL A 595 -43.26 -2.89 52.75
C VAL A 595 -42.56 -3.87 51.80
N LYS A 596 -42.72 -5.18 52.02
CA LYS A 596 -42.17 -6.22 51.15
C LYS A 596 -42.75 -6.15 49.74
N ALA A 597 -44.06 -6.00 49.56
CA ALA A 597 -44.70 -5.91 48.25
C ALA A 597 -44.26 -4.66 47.49
N ASN A 598 -44.05 -3.54 48.18
CA ASN A 598 -43.47 -2.33 47.57
C ASN A 598 -42.01 -2.55 47.15
N LEU A 599 -41.21 -3.24 47.97
CA LEU A 599 -39.83 -3.61 47.65
C LEU A 599 -39.75 -4.68 46.55
N GLU A 600 -40.65 -5.66 46.52
CA GLU A 600 -40.71 -6.71 45.49
C GLU A 600 -41.16 -6.11 44.15
N LYS A 601 -42.07 -5.13 44.15
CA LYS A 601 -42.42 -4.37 42.94
C LYS A 601 -41.26 -3.52 42.44
N ALA A 602 -40.55 -2.83 43.34
CA ALA A 602 -39.35 -2.07 42.97
C ALA A 602 -38.23 -3.00 42.46
N LYS A 603 -38.04 -4.15 43.09
CA LYS A 603 -37.08 -5.17 42.66
C LYS A 603 -37.46 -5.79 41.32
N GLN A 604 -38.74 -6.11 41.09
CA GLN A 604 -39.21 -6.61 39.79
C GLN A 604 -39.09 -5.56 38.69
N ALA A 605 -39.35 -4.28 38.98
CA ALA A 605 -39.12 -3.19 38.04
C ALA A 605 -37.63 -3.03 37.69
N LEU A 606 -36.75 -3.14 38.68
CA LEU A 606 -35.29 -3.10 38.45
C LEU A 606 -34.76 -4.38 37.77
N GLU A 607 -35.34 -5.55 38.06
CA GLU A 607 -35.01 -6.80 37.37
C GLU A 607 -35.54 -6.79 35.93
N SER A 608 -36.71 -6.21 35.66
CA SER A 608 -37.22 -6.03 34.30
C SER A 608 -36.38 -5.02 33.52
N GLU A 609 -36.04 -3.87 34.10
CA GLU A 609 -35.12 -2.91 33.48
C GLU A 609 -33.73 -3.53 33.23
N LYS A 610 -33.21 -4.34 34.16
CA LYS A 610 -31.95 -5.06 33.97
C LYS A 610 -32.03 -6.08 32.84
N VAL A 611 -33.15 -6.79 32.71
CA VAL A 611 -33.38 -7.75 31.62
C VAL A 611 -33.57 -7.02 30.30
N GLU A 612 -34.29 -5.91 30.27
CA GLU A 612 -34.47 -5.06 29.09
C GLU A 612 -33.14 -4.46 28.63
N LEU A 613 -32.34 -3.87 29.53
CA LEU A 613 -31.00 -3.37 29.23
C LEU A 613 -30.04 -4.50 28.81
N SER A 614 -30.13 -5.68 29.42
CA SER A 614 -29.33 -6.85 29.01
C SER A 614 -29.72 -7.35 27.62
N ASN A 615 -31.02 -7.33 27.30
CA ASN A 615 -31.54 -7.68 25.97
C ASN A 615 -31.18 -6.62 24.94
N GLU A 616 -31.17 -5.34 25.32
CA GLU A 616 -30.74 -4.23 24.46
C GLU A 616 -29.24 -4.29 24.18
N VAL A 617 -28.41 -4.60 25.19
CA VAL A 617 -26.98 -4.86 25.00
C VAL A 617 -26.74 -6.09 24.13
N LYS A 618 -27.52 -7.17 24.29
CA LYS A 618 -27.45 -8.35 23.40
C LYS A 618 -27.89 -8.01 21.98
N ALA A 619 -28.96 -7.23 21.80
CA ALA A 619 -29.42 -6.77 20.50
C ALA A 619 -28.40 -5.85 19.82
N LEU A 620 -27.72 -4.98 20.57
CA LEU A 620 -26.64 -4.13 20.09
C LEU A 620 -25.38 -4.94 19.75
N LEU A 621 -25.04 -5.96 20.55
CA LEU A 621 -23.92 -6.88 20.26
C LEU A 621 -24.20 -7.76 19.03
N GLN A 622 -25.44 -8.23 18.87
CA GLN A 622 -25.88 -8.99 17.71
C GLN A 622 -25.95 -8.11 16.47
N GLY A 623 -26.47 -6.88 16.60
CA GLY A 623 -26.44 -5.87 15.53
C GLY A 623 -25.02 -5.48 15.13
N LYS A 624 -24.09 -5.40 16.08
CA LYS A 624 -22.66 -5.21 15.79
C LYS A 624 -22.06 -6.42 15.06
N GLY A 625 -22.43 -7.64 15.44
CA GLY A 625 -22.04 -8.87 14.75
C GLY A 625 -22.56 -8.94 13.31
N ASP A 626 -23.82 -8.59 13.09
CA ASP A 626 -24.46 -8.54 11.78
C ASP A 626 -23.87 -7.42 10.91
N ALA A 627 -23.56 -6.26 11.51
CA ALA A 627 -22.85 -5.17 10.84
C ALA A 627 -21.42 -5.58 10.47
N GLU A 628 -20.72 -6.32 11.34
CA GLU A 628 -19.38 -6.82 11.07
C GLU A 628 -19.37 -7.93 10.01
N HIS A 629 -20.40 -8.79 9.98
CA HIS A 629 -20.59 -9.80 8.95
C HIS A 629 -20.97 -9.16 7.60
N LYS A 630 -21.83 -8.14 7.59
CA LYS A 630 -22.14 -7.33 6.40
C LYS A 630 -20.91 -6.60 5.90
N ARG A 631 -20.11 -5.99 6.78
CA ARG A 631 -18.82 -5.37 6.43
C ARG A 631 -17.88 -6.38 5.80
N LYS A 632 -17.70 -7.56 6.39
CA LYS A 632 -16.86 -8.64 5.81
C LYS A 632 -17.38 -9.13 4.45
N LYS A 633 -18.71 -9.17 4.25
CA LYS A 633 -19.32 -9.54 2.96
C LYS A 633 -19.12 -8.44 1.91
N VAL A 634 -19.21 -7.17 2.29
CA VAL A 634 -18.91 -6.02 1.43
C VAL A 634 -17.41 -5.96 1.12
N ASP A 635 -16.53 -6.23 2.08
CA ASP A 635 -15.08 -6.33 1.86
C ASP A 635 -14.73 -7.50 0.93
N ALA A 636 -15.43 -8.63 1.04
CA ALA A 636 -15.27 -9.76 0.12
C ALA A 636 -15.78 -9.42 -1.30
N GLN A 637 -16.90 -8.70 -1.41
CA GLN A 637 -17.40 -8.19 -2.70
C GLN A 637 -16.48 -7.12 -3.28
N LEU A 638 -15.88 -6.26 -2.45
CA LEU A 638 -14.87 -5.28 -2.83
C LEU A 638 -13.62 -5.98 -3.33
N GLN A 639 -13.15 -7.02 -2.65
CA GLN A 639 -12.04 -7.85 -3.11
C GLN A 639 -12.36 -8.56 -4.43
N GLU A 640 -13.57 -9.11 -4.60
CA GLU A 640 -13.97 -9.74 -5.86
C GLU A 640 -14.06 -8.72 -7.01
N LEU A 641 -14.58 -7.52 -6.75
CA LEU A 641 -14.58 -6.41 -7.71
C LEU A 641 -13.17 -5.90 -7.99
N GLN A 642 -12.28 -5.89 -7.01
CA GLN A 642 -10.89 -5.50 -7.17
C GLN A 642 -10.11 -6.54 -7.97
N VAL A 643 -10.39 -7.84 -7.78
CA VAL A 643 -9.86 -8.93 -8.62
C VAL A 643 -10.38 -8.80 -10.06
N LYS A 644 -11.68 -8.54 -10.26
CA LYS A 644 -12.26 -8.30 -11.60
C LYS A 644 -11.70 -7.03 -12.26
N PHE A 645 -11.45 -5.98 -11.48
CA PHE A 645 -10.81 -4.75 -11.96
C PHE A 645 -9.36 -5.03 -12.37
N THR A 646 -8.59 -5.77 -11.57
CA THR A 646 -7.21 -6.15 -11.93
C THR A 646 -7.17 -7.07 -13.15
N GLU A 647 -8.13 -7.97 -13.32
CA GLU A 647 -8.25 -8.80 -14.52
C GLU A 647 -8.63 -7.96 -15.75
N GLY A 648 -9.52 -6.97 -15.57
CA GLY A 648 -9.85 -5.98 -16.60
C GLY A 648 -8.64 -5.12 -17.00
N GLU A 649 -7.82 -4.68 -16.05
CA GLU A 649 -6.56 -3.98 -16.33
C GLU A 649 -5.53 -4.87 -17.01
N ARG A 650 -5.46 -6.16 -16.62
CA ARG A 650 -4.62 -7.16 -17.30
C ARG A 650 -5.00 -7.32 -18.76
N VAL A 651 -6.30 -7.49 -19.05
CA VAL A 651 -6.82 -7.57 -20.42
C VAL A 651 -6.60 -6.27 -21.21
N LYS A 652 -6.79 -5.11 -20.57
CA LYS A 652 -6.50 -3.80 -21.19
C LYS A 652 -5.01 -3.68 -21.55
N THR A 653 -4.12 -4.17 -20.69
CA THR A 653 -2.67 -4.16 -20.91
C THR A 653 -2.28 -5.13 -22.02
N GLU A 654 -2.84 -6.34 -22.04
CA GLU A 654 -2.64 -7.31 -23.13
C GLU A 654 -3.13 -6.76 -24.49
N LEU A 655 -4.27 -6.07 -24.51
CA LEU A 655 -4.78 -5.40 -25.71
C LEU A 655 -3.89 -4.23 -26.14
N ALA A 656 -3.41 -3.41 -25.19
CA ALA A 656 -2.48 -2.32 -25.47
C ALA A 656 -1.13 -2.84 -26.00
N GLU A 657 -0.61 -3.95 -25.47
CA GLU A 657 0.58 -4.62 -26.01
C GLU A 657 0.34 -5.18 -27.41
N ARG A 658 -0.86 -5.68 -27.70
CA ARG A 658 -1.25 -6.15 -29.03
C ARG A 658 -1.33 -4.99 -30.03
N VAL A 659 -1.90 -3.86 -29.62
CA VAL A 659 -1.92 -2.62 -30.41
C VAL A 659 -0.51 -2.11 -30.64
N ASN A 660 0.35 -2.10 -29.64
CA ASN A 660 1.76 -1.71 -29.79
C ASN A 660 2.52 -2.67 -30.71
N LYS A 661 2.29 -3.98 -30.64
CA LYS A 661 2.89 -4.94 -31.57
C LYS A 661 2.44 -4.68 -33.00
N LEU A 662 1.14 -4.46 -33.22
CA LEU A 662 0.60 -4.11 -34.54
C LEU A 662 1.12 -2.75 -35.04
N GLN A 663 1.30 -1.77 -34.15
CA GLN A 663 1.90 -0.48 -34.49
C GLN A 663 3.37 -0.63 -34.86
N VAL A 664 4.13 -1.45 -34.14
CA VAL A 664 5.53 -1.76 -34.48
C VAL A 664 5.62 -2.51 -35.82
N GLU A 665 4.71 -3.45 -36.10
CA GLU A 665 4.62 -4.12 -37.40
C GLU A 665 4.27 -3.12 -38.51
N LEU A 666 3.33 -2.20 -38.28
CA LEU A 666 2.97 -1.13 -39.21
C LEU A 666 4.15 -0.19 -39.47
N ASP A 667 4.88 0.22 -38.42
CA ASP A 667 6.06 1.08 -38.51
C ASP A 667 7.21 0.36 -39.23
N ASN A 668 7.36 -0.96 -39.02
CA ASN A 668 8.33 -1.79 -39.73
C ASN A 668 8.00 -1.92 -41.22
N VAL A 669 6.72 -2.16 -41.57
CA VAL A 669 6.26 -2.21 -42.97
C VAL A 669 6.43 -0.85 -43.63
N THR A 670 6.09 0.23 -42.93
CA THR A 670 6.30 1.61 -43.40
C THR A 670 7.79 1.92 -43.57
N GLY A 671 8.64 1.44 -42.67
CA GLY A 671 10.09 1.52 -42.77
C GLY A 671 10.65 0.75 -43.96
N LEU A 672 10.14 -0.45 -44.23
CA LEU A 672 10.50 -1.25 -45.41
C LEU A 672 10.04 -0.58 -46.71
N LEU A 673 8.86 0.04 -46.72
CA LEU A 673 8.36 0.83 -47.84
C LEU A 673 9.27 2.03 -48.11
N ASN A 674 9.61 2.81 -47.08
CA ASN A 674 10.54 3.94 -47.20
C ASN A 674 11.96 3.51 -47.61
N GLN A 675 12.41 2.33 -47.16
CA GLN A 675 13.67 1.74 -47.62
C GLN A 675 13.61 1.31 -49.09
N SER A 676 12.46 0.78 -49.53
CA SER A 676 12.23 0.44 -50.94
C SER A 676 12.21 1.69 -51.81
N ASP A 677 11.50 2.74 -51.39
CA ASP A 677 11.40 4.01 -52.11
C ASP A 677 12.74 4.74 -52.15
N SER A 678 13.49 4.76 -51.04
CA SER A 678 14.84 5.32 -51.03
C SER A 678 15.83 4.51 -51.87
N LYS A 679 15.71 3.17 -51.92
CA LYS A 679 16.47 2.33 -52.86
C LYS A 679 16.08 2.62 -54.31
N SER A 680 14.80 2.81 -54.60
CA SER A 680 14.30 3.15 -55.93
C SER A 680 14.81 4.52 -56.38
N ILE A 681 14.75 5.54 -55.51
CA ILE A 681 15.32 6.87 -55.73
C ILE A 681 16.83 6.80 -55.90
N LYS A 682 17.52 5.98 -55.10
CA LYS A 682 18.97 5.79 -55.21
C LYS A 682 19.33 5.10 -56.52
N LEU A 683 18.62 4.06 -56.93
CA LEU A 683 18.82 3.39 -58.22
C LEU A 683 18.54 4.33 -59.40
N ALA A 684 17.53 5.20 -59.30
CA ALA A 684 17.26 6.21 -60.32
C ALA A 684 18.39 7.26 -60.42
N LYS A 685 18.95 7.68 -59.27
CA LYS A 685 20.12 8.57 -59.22
C LYS A 685 21.39 7.88 -59.71
N ASP A 686 21.62 6.64 -59.32
CA ASP A 686 22.76 5.84 -59.75
C ASP A 686 22.67 5.55 -61.25
N PHE A 687 21.47 5.34 -61.81
CA PHE A 687 21.25 5.22 -63.25
C PHE A 687 21.60 6.52 -63.99
N SER A 688 21.12 7.68 -63.51
CA SER A 688 21.48 8.98 -64.09
C SER A 688 22.98 9.30 -63.94
N ALA A 689 23.60 8.90 -62.82
CA ALA A 689 25.03 9.06 -62.60
C ALA A 689 25.86 8.13 -63.50
N LEU A 690 25.42 6.88 -63.72
CA LEU A 690 26.06 5.95 -64.65
C LEU A 690 25.89 6.41 -66.10
N GLU A 691 24.76 7.02 -66.45
CA GLU A 691 24.52 7.62 -67.77
C GLU A 691 25.44 8.83 -68.00
N SER A 692 25.61 9.70 -66.98
CA SER A 692 26.61 10.78 -67.01
C SER A 692 28.03 10.24 -67.07
N GLN A 693 28.37 9.21 -66.28
CA GLN A 693 29.70 8.59 -66.33
C GLN A 693 29.97 7.89 -67.66
N LEU A 694 28.96 7.35 -68.33
CA LEU A 694 29.11 6.80 -69.67
C LEU A 694 29.40 7.90 -70.70
N GLN A 695 28.74 9.06 -70.57
CA GLN A 695 29.00 10.23 -71.41
C GLN A 695 30.42 10.78 -71.14
N ASP A 696 30.79 10.94 -69.87
CA ASP A 696 32.11 11.43 -69.46
C ASP A 696 33.22 10.46 -69.86
N THR A 697 33.00 9.14 -69.79
CA THR A 697 33.98 8.13 -70.27
C THR A 697 34.09 8.11 -71.79
N GLN A 698 33.03 8.42 -72.53
CA GLN A 698 33.11 8.61 -73.99
C GLN A 698 33.91 9.87 -74.36
N GLU A 699 33.75 10.98 -73.62
CA GLU A 699 34.56 12.19 -73.81
C GLU A 699 36.01 12.00 -73.35
N LEU A 700 36.23 11.33 -72.22
CA LEU A 700 37.57 10.98 -71.73
C LEU A 700 38.28 10.01 -72.67
N LEU A 701 37.59 9.10 -73.35
CA LEU A 701 38.19 8.24 -74.38
C LEU A 701 38.66 9.07 -75.60
N GLN A 702 37.89 10.09 -75.99
CA GLN A 702 38.31 11.02 -77.06
C GLN A 702 39.50 11.89 -76.62
N GLU A 703 39.51 12.35 -75.36
CA GLU A 703 40.60 13.14 -74.79
C GLU A 703 41.87 12.29 -74.55
N GLU A 704 41.75 11.05 -74.07
CA GLU A 704 42.86 10.09 -73.91
C GLU A 704 43.48 9.71 -75.26
N THR A 705 42.67 9.59 -76.32
CA THR A 705 43.20 9.38 -77.68
C THR A 705 44.04 10.59 -78.11
N ARG A 706 43.66 11.81 -77.72
CA ARG A 706 44.39 13.06 -77.99
C ARG A 706 45.64 13.21 -77.11
N LEU A 707 45.55 12.84 -75.84
CA LEU A 707 46.64 12.90 -74.85
C LEU A 707 47.68 11.80 -75.07
N LYS A 708 47.30 10.60 -75.53
CA LYS A 708 48.24 9.53 -75.89
C LYS A 708 49.17 9.92 -77.04
N LEU A 709 48.67 10.67 -78.03
CA LEU A 709 49.49 11.28 -79.09
C LEU A 709 50.47 12.33 -78.53
N SER A 710 50.03 13.12 -77.55
CA SER A 710 50.86 14.14 -76.86
C SER A 710 51.93 13.51 -75.94
N LEU A 711 51.56 12.50 -75.13
CA LEU A 711 52.44 11.81 -74.18
C LEU A 711 53.47 10.91 -74.87
N SER A 712 53.15 10.32 -76.03
CA SER A 712 54.15 9.64 -76.85
C SER A 712 55.27 10.60 -77.31
N THR A 713 54.99 11.89 -77.42
CA THR A 713 55.98 12.92 -77.81
C THR A 713 56.80 13.39 -76.59
N LYS A 714 56.19 13.46 -75.40
CA LYS A 714 56.87 13.80 -74.13
C LYS A 714 57.69 12.66 -73.52
N LEU A 715 57.30 11.40 -73.70
CA LEU A 715 58.06 10.24 -73.19
C LEU A 715 59.47 10.19 -73.79
N LYS A 716 59.61 10.54 -75.07
CA LYS A 716 60.90 10.63 -75.76
C LYS A 716 61.80 11.75 -75.20
N GLN A 717 61.21 12.82 -74.66
CA GLN A 717 61.92 13.97 -74.10
C GLN A 717 62.39 13.70 -72.65
N MET A 718 61.58 12.97 -71.85
CA MET A 718 61.94 12.59 -70.47
C MET A 718 62.96 11.43 -70.41
N GLU A 719 63.02 10.57 -71.43
CA GLU A 719 64.08 9.55 -71.53
C GLU A 719 65.47 10.16 -71.72
N ASP A 720 65.57 11.31 -72.40
CA ASP A 720 66.82 12.07 -72.57
C ASP A 720 67.24 12.81 -71.28
N GLU A 721 66.27 13.37 -70.52
CA GLU A 721 66.54 14.07 -69.25
C GLU A 721 66.91 13.11 -68.09
N LYS A 722 66.36 11.88 -68.07
CA LYS A 722 66.69 10.85 -67.07
C LYS A 722 68.17 10.40 -67.13
N ASN A 723 68.78 10.39 -68.31
CA ASN A 723 70.19 10.01 -68.44
C ASN A 723 71.12 11.11 -67.89
N GLY A 724 70.75 12.39 -68.03
CA GLY A 724 71.54 13.51 -67.50
C GLY A 724 71.53 13.65 -65.97
N LEU A 725 70.44 13.30 -65.29
CA LEU A 725 70.34 13.40 -63.82
C LEU A 725 71.03 12.25 -63.06
N LYS A 726 71.37 11.15 -63.74
CA LYS A 726 72.13 10.04 -63.12
C LYS A 726 73.61 10.36 -62.93
N GLU A 727 74.21 11.18 -63.78
CA GLU A 727 75.62 11.58 -63.66
C GLU A 727 75.84 12.63 -62.55
N GLN A 728 74.85 13.46 -62.23
CA GLN A 728 74.95 14.48 -61.17
C GLN A 728 74.81 13.94 -59.73
N LEU A 729 74.24 12.75 -59.54
CA LEU A 729 74.07 12.15 -58.20
C LEU A 729 75.36 11.47 -57.69
N GLU A 730 76.22 10.98 -58.59
CA GLU A 730 77.48 10.34 -58.22
C GLU A 730 78.56 11.35 -57.77
N GLU A 731 78.52 12.61 -58.23
CA GLU A 731 79.47 13.67 -57.80
C GLU A 731 79.16 14.25 -56.40
N GLU A 732 77.89 14.27 -55.96
CA GLU A 732 77.50 14.86 -54.67
C GLU A 732 77.67 13.92 -53.45
N GLU A 733 77.73 12.60 -53.64
CA GLU A 733 77.97 11.65 -52.54
C GLU A 733 79.43 11.64 -52.03
N GLU A 734 80.38 12.13 -52.83
CA GLU A 734 81.81 12.16 -52.49
C GLU A 734 82.23 13.46 -51.75
N ALA A 735 81.50 14.57 -51.95
CA ALA A 735 81.76 15.85 -51.27
C ALA A 735 81.32 15.86 -49.79
N LYS A 736 80.28 15.09 -49.43
CA LYS A 736 79.71 15.03 -48.07
C LYS A 736 80.63 14.34 -47.05
N ARG A 737 81.46 13.37 -47.46
CA ARG A 737 82.38 12.64 -46.56
C ARG A 737 83.56 13.47 -46.07
N ASN A 738 83.87 14.60 -46.70
CA ASN A 738 85.01 15.45 -46.34
C ASN A 738 84.68 16.55 -45.30
N LEU A 739 83.40 16.90 -45.10
CA LEU A 739 82.98 17.96 -44.16
C LEU A 739 82.77 17.47 -42.72
N GLU A 740 82.49 16.18 -42.51
CA GLU A 740 82.28 15.61 -41.15
C GLU A 740 83.56 15.52 -40.30
N LYS A 741 84.75 15.72 -40.87
CA LYS A 741 86.03 15.66 -40.13
C LYS A 741 86.54 16.99 -39.54
N GLN A 742 85.89 18.13 -39.81
CA GLN A 742 86.37 19.46 -39.35
C GLN A 742 85.66 20.05 -38.13
N ILE A 743 84.51 19.52 -37.71
CA ILE A 743 83.73 20.09 -36.57
C ILE A 743 84.22 19.57 -35.20
N SER A 744 85.02 18.50 -35.17
CA SER A 744 85.57 17.87 -33.96
C SER A 744 86.67 18.70 -33.24
N VAL A 745 87.05 19.89 -33.71
CA VAL A 745 88.21 20.65 -33.18
C VAL A 745 87.86 22.02 -32.56
N LEU A 746 86.61 22.50 -32.64
CA LEU A 746 86.25 23.89 -32.24
C LEU A 746 85.30 24.05 -31.04
N GLN A 747 84.96 22.98 -30.31
CA GLN A 747 84.17 23.11 -29.06
C GLN A 747 85.00 22.97 -27.77
N GLN A 748 86.34 22.94 -27.89
CA GLN A 748 87.30 22.94 -26.78
C GLN A 748 87.91 24.34 -26.50
N GLN A 749 87.24 25.42 -26.89
CA GLN A 749 87.73 26.81 -26.70
C GLN A 749 86.63 27.80 -26.28
N ALA A 750 85.92 27.51 -25.18
CA ALA A 750 85.05 28.48 -24.52
C ALA A 750 84.93 28.27 -23.00
N ILE A 751 85.97 27.70 -22.38
CA ILE A 751 86.18 27.67 -20.93
C ILE A 751 87.50 28.39 -20.68
N ASP A 752 87.43 29.73 -20.57
CA ASP A 752 88.34 30.62 -19.81
C ASP A 752 88.25 32.07 -20.31
N ALA A 753 87.21 32.79 -19.86
CA ALA A 753 87.25 34.25 -19.76
C ALA A 753 86.23 34.72 -18.71
N LYS A 754 86.58 34.45 -17.45
CA LYS A 754 85.96 35.08 -16.29
C LYS A 754 86.54 36.49 -16.14
N LYS A 755 85.67 37.46 -15.84
CA LYS A 755 85.88 38.79 -15.22
C LYS A 755 85.97 40.03 -16.13
N LYS A 756 84.91 40.84 -16.04
CA LYS A 756 85.04 42.24 -15.58
C LYS A 756 84.11 42.46 -14.36
N MET A 757 84.74 42.62 -13.20
CA MET A 757 84.40 43.58 -12.12
C MET A 757 84.19 44.98 -12.74
N ASP A 758 83.49 45.97 -12.19
CA ASP A 758 82.79 46.16 -10.93
C ASP A 758 82.03 47.50 -11.01
N ASP A 759 81.36 47.81 -9.91
CA ASP A 759 81.04 49.13 -9.35
C ASP A 759 79.69 49.80 -9.63
N GLY A 760 78.99 50.04 -8.52
CA GLY A 760 77.88 51.00 -8.42
C GLY A 760 76.93 50.72 -7.27
N LEU A 761 77.36 51.05 -6.04
CA LEU A 761 76.55 51.06 -4.81
C LEU A 761 75.18 51.76 -5.00
N GLY A 762 74.11 51.14 -4.48
CA GLY A 762 72.81 51.80 -4.33
C GLY A 762 71.74 50.93 -3.69
N CYS A 763 71.27 51.37 -2.52
CA CYS A 763 70.01 51.00 -1.85
C CYS A 763 69.92 49.66 -1.10
N LEU A 764 70.22 49.75 0.19
CA LEU A 764 69.88 48.79 1.25
C LEU A 764 68.37 48.47 1.38
N GLU A 765 67.48 49.14 0.66
CA GLU A 765 66.02 48.85 0.65
C GLU A 765 65.60 47.84 -0.45
N SER A 766 66.32 47.79 -1.59
CA SER A 766 65.99 46.85 -2.67
C SER A 766 66.41 45.39 -2.36
N SER A 767 67.43 45.23 -1.52
CA SER A 767 67.92 43.92 -1.05
C SER A 767 66.98 43.30 -0.01
N GLU A 768 66.31 44.12 0.82
CA GLU A 768 65.24 43.63 1.70
C GLU A 768 63.98 43.23 0.94
N GLU A 769 63.60 43.95 -0.12
CA GLU A 769 62.49 43.56 -1.00
C GLU A 769 62.80 42.33 -1.84
N ALA A 770 64.02 42.19 -2.37
CA ALA A 770 64.47 40.98 -3.06
C ALA A 770 64.56 39.77 -2.11
N ARG A 771 65.00 39.98 -0.86
CA ARG A 771 65.00 38.95 0.19
C ARG A 771 63.58 38.55 0.58
N LYS A 772 62.66 39.50 0.77
CA LYS A 772 61.24 39.21 1.02
C LYS A 772 60.59 38.50 -0.18
N LYS A 773 60.93 38.86 -1.42
CA LYS A 773 60.42 38.21 -2.63
C LYS A 773 60.95 36.79 -2.78
N LEU A 774 62.26 36.56 -2.61
CA LEU A 774 62.85 35.22 -2.62
C LEU A 774 62.34 34.36 -1.46
N GLN A 775 62.09 34.95 -0.29
CA GLN A 775 61.50 34.23 0.84
C GLN A 775 60.04 33.86 0.57
N LYS A 776 59.26 34.75 -0.05
CA LYS A 776 57.89 34.47 -0.47
C LYS A 776 57.82 33.44 -1.60
N ASP A 777 58.78 33.45 -2.53
CA ASP A 777 58.90 32.45 -3.59
C ASP A 777 59.35 31.09 -3.04
N LEU A 778 60.23 31.07 -2.02
CA LEU A 778 60.65 29.85 -1.30
C LEU A 778 59.50 29.25 -0.49
N GLU A 779 58.70 30.09 0.17
CA GLU A 779 57.47 29.69 0.86
C GLU A 779 56.42 29.15 -0.13
N ALA A 780 56.23 29.82 -1.27
CA ALA A 780 55.33 29.36 -2.33
C ALA A 780 55.79 28.05 -2.99
N LEU A 781 57.10 27.85 -3.19
CA LEU A 781 57.65 26.58 -3.69
C LEU A 781 57.53 25.47 -2.64
N SER A 782 57.79 25.77 -1.37
CA SER A 782 57.60 24.83 -0.26
C SER A 782 56.15 24.41 -0.14
N GLN A 783 55.21 25.35 -0.23
CA GLN A 783 53.78 25.04 -0.22
C GLN A 783 53.36 24.18 -1.42
N ARG A 784 53.84 24.48 -2.63
CA ARG A 784 53.60 23.63 -3.82
C ARG A 784 54.22 22.24 -3.67
N TYR A 785 55.38 22.13 -3.03
CA TYR A 785 56.05 20.87 -2.77
C TYR A 785 55.27 20.02 -1.75
N GLU A 786 54.80 20.63 -0.66
CA GLU A 786 53.92 19.99 0.31
C GLU A 786 52.58 19.56 -0.32
N GLU A 787 51.99 20.39 -1.19
CA GLU A 787 50.79 20.03 -1.95
C GLU A 787 51.04 18.83 -2.88
N LYS A 788 52.22 18.74 -3.51
CA LYS A 788 52.59 17.61 -4.36
C LYS A 788 52.85 16.34 -3.56
N ILE A 789 53.48 16.44 -2.38
CA ILE A 789 53.63 15.31 -1.45
C ILE A 789 52.26 14.83 -0.97
N ALA A 790 51.39 15.75 -0.55
CA ALA A 790 50.04 15.40 -0.11
C ALA A 790 49.20 14.79 -1.26
N ALA A 791 49.38 15.25 -2.50
CA ALA A 791 48.75 14.63 -3.67
C ALA A 791 49.31 13.24 -3.97
N TYR A 792 50.63 13.05 -3.83
CA TYR A 792 51.29 11.76 -4.02
C TYR A 792 50.84 10.74 -2.96
N ASP A 793 50.81 11.13 -1.69
CA ASP A 793 50.32 10.30 -0.59
C ASP A 793 48.85 9.91 -0.77
N LYS A 794 48.01 10.83 -1.26
CA LYS A 794 46.61 10.53 -1.62
C LYS A 794 46.53 9.53 -2.77
N LEU A 795 47.40 9.64 -3.77
CA LEU A 795 47.43 8.73 -4.91
C LEU A 795 47.90 7.32 -4.49
N GLU A 796 48.95 7.24 -3.66
CA GLU A 796 49.48 5.99 -3.11
C GLU A 796 48.43 5.27 -2.26
N LYS A 797 47.71 6.01 -1.38
CA LYS A 797 46.57 5.49 -0.60
C LYS A 797 45.41 5.01 -1.47
N THR A 798 45.12 5.70 -2.56
CA THR A 798 44.04 5.30 -3.48
C THR A 798 44.42 4.04 -4.25
N LYS A 799 45.69 3.95 -4.68
CA LYS A 799 46.24 2.77 -5.36
C LYS A 799 46.22 1.54 -4.44
N THR A 800 46.66 1.67 -3.19
CA THR A 800 46.63 0.55 -2.24
C THR A 800 45.21 0.11 -1.93
N ARG A 801 44.25 1.04 -1.78
CA ARG A 801 42.83 0.71 -1.61
C ARG A 801 42.26 -0.05 -2.81
N LEU A 802 42.50 0.42 -4.03
CA LEU A 802 42.01 -0.24 -5.24
C LEU A 802 42.65 -1.62 -5.46
N GLN A 803 43.92 -1.77 -5.10
CA GLN A 803 44.60 -3.06 -5.14
C GLN A 803 43.98 -4.03 -4.14
N GLN A 804 43.71 -3.58 -2.91
CA GLN A 804 43.06 -4.40 -1.89
C GLN A 804 41.63 -4.81 -2.29
N GLU A 805 40.82 -3.87 -2.81
CA GLU A 805 39.48 -4.18 -3.33
C GLU A 805 39.51 -5.22 -4.48
N LEU A 806 40.52 -5.15 -5.35
CA LEU A 806 40.71 -6.11 -6.42
C LEU A 806 41.09 -7.50 -5.88
N ASP A 807 42.05 -7.55 -4.95
CA ASP A 807 42.53 -8.79 -4.35
C ASP A 807 41.43 -9.48 -3.55
N ASP A 808 40.64 -8.72 -2.78
CA ASP A 808 39.49 -9.24 -2.03
C ASP A 808 38.43 -9.86 -2.96
N VAL A 809 38.08 -9.17 -4.06
CA VAL A 809 37.11 -9.69 -5.05
C VAL A 809 37.65 -10.92 -5.77
N ALA A 810 38.95 -10.98 -6.07
CA ALA A 810 39.58 -12.12 -6.70
C ALA A 810 39.56 -13.36 -5.80
N VAL A 811 39.91 -13.19 -4.51
CA VAL A 811 39.87 -14.27 -3.51
C VAL A 811 38.44 -14.79 -3.32
N ASP A 812 37.47 -13.89 -3.19
CA ASP A 812 36.06 -14.26 -3.05
C ASP A 812 35.55 -15.04 -4.28
N LEU A 813 35.94 -14.61 -5.48
CA LEU A 813 35.55 -15.27 -6.72
C LEU A 813 36.12 -16.70 -6.80
N ASP A 814 37.40 -16.87 -6.50
CA ASP A 814 38.05 -18.18 -6.55
C ASP A 814 37.57 -19.11 -5.44
N HIS A 815 37.35 -18.59 -4.22
CA HIS A 815 36.73 -19.35 -3.14
C HIS A 815 35.33 -19.87 -3.54
N GLN A 816 34.49 -19.01 -4.13
CA GLN A 816 33.16 -19.42 -4.60
C GLN A 816 33.23 -20.42 -5.76
N ARG A 817 34.16 -20.26 -6.70
CA ARG A 817 34.37 -21.22 -7.80
C ARG A 817 34.79 -22.60 -7.26
N GLN A 818 35.70 -22.63 -6.29
CA GLN A 818 36.16 -23.87 -5.65
C GLN A 818 35.00 -24.60 -4.96
N ILE A 819 34.16 -23.86 -4.21
CA ILE A 819 32.97 -24.41 -3.55
C ILE A 819 32.00 -24.98 -4.57
N VAL A 820 31.64 -24.21 -5.61
CA VAL A 820 30.70 -24.68 -6.65
C VAL A 820 31.22 -25.94 -7.34
N SER A 821 32.48 -25.97 -7.77
CA SER A 821 33.08 -27.15 -8.39
C SER A 821 33.07 -28.37 -7.46
N ASN A 822 33.34 -28.19 -6.16
CA ASN A 822 33.32 -29.28 -5.19
C ASN A 822 31.88 -29.79 -4.92
N LEU A 823 30.90 -28.88 -4.87
CA LEU A 823 29.49 -29.22 -4.72
C LEU A 823 28.96 -29.95 -5.94
N GLU A 824 29.27 -29.49 -7.15
CA GLU A 824 28.89 -30.18 -8.40
C GLU A 824 29.49 -31.58 -8.46
N LYS A 825 30.76 -31.76 -8.05
CA LYS A 825 31.39 -33.09 -7.98
C LYS A 825 30.73 -33.99 -6.94
N LYS A 826 30.32 -33.46 -5.79
CA LYS A 826 29.60 -34.23 -4.76
C LYS A 826 28.20 -34.60 -5.25
N GLN A 827 27.46 -33.65 -5.81
CA GLN A 827 26.13 -33.87 -6.36
C GLN A 827 26.17 -34.92 -7.46
N LYS A 828 27.08 -34.80 -8.44
CA LYS A 828 27.26 -35.82 -9.49
C LYS A 828 27.55 -37.21 -8.94
N LYS A 829 28.33 -37.34 -7.86
CA LYS A 829 28.59 -38.63 -7.22
C LYS A 829 27.36 -39.18 -6.50
N PHE A 830 26.61 -38.33 -5.80
CA PHE A 830 25.34 -38.74 -5.18
C PHE A 830 24.30 -39.15 -6.21
N ASP A 831 24.14 -38.36 -7.27
CA ASP A 831 23.23 -38.66 -8.39
C ASP A 831 23.65 -39.96 -9.09
N GLN A 832 24.95 -40.19 -9.27
CA GLN A 832 25.46 -41.44 -9.82
C GLN A 832 25.12 -42.64 -8.93
N LEU A 833 25.40 -42.59 -7.63
CA LEU A 833 25.08 -43.67 -6.70
C LEU A 833 23.56 -43.92 -6.63
N LEU A 834 22.76 -42.85 -6.60
CA LEU A 834 21.31 -42.96 -6.60
C LEU A 834 20.78 -43.52 -7.93
N ALA A 835 21.36 -43.11 -9.06
CA ALA A 835 21.00 -43.64 -10.37
C ALA A 835 21.38 -45.11 -10.51
N GLU A 836 22.53 -45.53 -9.99
CA GLU A 836 22.96 -46.92 -9.95
C GLU A 836 21.97 -47.76 -9.11
N GLU A 837 21.64 -47.35 -7.90
CA GLU A 837 20.66 -48.03 -7.04
C GLU A 837 19.25 -48.03 -7.64
N LYS A 838 18.78 -46.91 -8.20
CA LYS A 838 17.49 -46.84 -8.91
C LYS A 838 17.47 -47.77 -10.12
N THR A 839 18.56 -47.84 -10.88
CA THR A 839 18.66 -48.71 -12.05
C THR A 839 18.65 -50.18 -11.64
N ILE A 840 19.36 -50.53 -10.57
CA ILE A 840 19.37 -51.89 -10.01
C ILE A 840 17.98 -52.26 -9.51
N SER A 841 17.34 -51.39 -8.72
CA SER A 841 15.98 -51.58 -8.23
C SER A 841 14.96 -51.70 -9.37
N ALA A 842 15.05 -50.83 -10.39
CA ALA A 842 14.18 -50.88 -11.56
C ALA A 842 14.38 -52.17 -12.37
N LYS A 843 15.62 -52.63 -12.54
CA LYS A 843 15.92 -53.93 -13.18
C LYS A 843 15.28 -55.08 -12.41
N TYR A 844 15.42 -55.13 -11.08
CA TYR A 844 14.77 -56.18 -10.29
C TYR A 844 13.24 -56.10 -10.33
N ALA A 845 12.68 -54.90 -10.34
CA ALA A 845 11.24 -54.71 -10.51
C ALA A 845 10.77 -55.20 -11.88
N GLU A 846 11.50 -54.87 -12.96
CA GLU A 846 11.19 -55.31 -14.31
C GLU A 846 11.35 -56.84 -14.47
N GLU A 847 12.40 -57.43 -13.90
CA GLU A 847 12.61 -58.88 -13.89
C GLU A 847 11.49 -59.60 -13.13
N ARG A 848 11.07 -59.06 -11.97
CA ARG A 848 9.92 -59.57 -11.22
C ARG A 848 8.64 -59.46 -12.02
N ASP A 849 8.35 -58.30 -12.60
CA ASP A 849 7.12 -58.05 -13.35
C ASP A 849 7.08 -58.93 -14.61
N ARG A 850 8.24 -59.15 -15.26
CA ARG A 850 8.37 -60.08 -16.38
C ARG A 850 8.15 -61.52 -15.95
N ALA A 851 8.74 -61.95 -14.85
CA ALA A 851 8.53 -63.28 -14.30
C ALA A 851 7.07 -63.51 -13.89
N GLU A 852 6.42 -62.51 -13.30
CA GLU A 852 5.00 -62.55 -12.95
C GLU A 852 4.11 -62.57 -14.20
N ALA A 853 4.43 -61.77 -15.22
CA ALA A 853 3.73 -61.79 -16.49
C ALA A 853 3.85 -63.16 -17.19
N GLU A 854 5.05 -63.74 -17.23
CA GLU A 854 5.27 -65.10 -17.75
C GLU A 854 4.54 -66.16 -16.94
N ALA A 855 4.47 -66.01 -15.61
CA ALA A 855 3.71 -66.92 -14.75
C ALA A 855 2.21 -66.83 -15.04
N ARG A 856 1.65 -65.61 -15.14
CA ARG A 856 0.24 -65.38 -15.52
C ARG A 856 -0.07 -65.87 -16.93
N GLU A 857 0.87 -65.72 -17.87
CA GLU A 857 0.71 -66.23 -19.23
C GLU A 857 0.68 -67.76 -19.23
N LYS A 858 1.59 -68.42 -18.50
CA LYS A 858 1.62 -69.88 -18.34
C LYS A 858 0.35 -70.39 -17.65
N GLU A 859 -0.13 -69.70 -16.61
CA GLU A 859 -1.39 -70.01 -15.94
C GLU A 859 -2.59 -69.86 -16.89
N THR A 860 -2.64 -68.77 -17.64
CA THR A 860 -3.70 -68.55 -18.65
C THR A 860 -3.67 -69.62 -19.73
N LYS A 861 -2.48 -70.03 -20.20
CA LYS A 861 -2.31 -71.14 -21.15
C LYS A 861 -2.74 -72.47 -20.55
N ALA A 862 -2.40 -72.75 -19.29
CA ALA A 862 -2.83 -73.95 -18.61
C ALA A 862 -4.37 -74.02 -18.49
N LEU A 863 -5.01 -72.91 -18.09
CA LEU A 863 -6.48 -72.83 -18.04
C LEU A 863 -7.11 -72.96 -19.42
N SER A 864 -6.52 -72.36 -20.45
CA SER A 864 -7.00 -72.50 -21.83
C SER A 864 -6.89 -73.93 -22.33
N LEU A 865 -5.78 -74.63 -22.05
CA LEU A 865 -5.59 -76.03 -22.44
C LEU A 865 -6.49 -76.97 -21.64
N ALA A 866 -6.73 -76.68 -20.36
CA ALA A 866 -7.67 -77.42 -19.54
C ALA A 866 -9.10 -77.28 -20.08
N ARG A 867 -9.54 -76.06 -20.42
CA ARG A 867 -10.85 -75.84 -21.07
C ARG A 867 -10.95 -76.54 -22.42
N ALA A 868 -9.92 -76.45 -23.26
CA ALA A 868 -9.90 -77.15 -24.55
C ALA A 868 -9.95 -78.68 -24.38
N LEU A 869 -9.32 -79.21 -23.31
CA LEU A 869 -9.38 -80.63 -22.97
C LEU A 869 -10.78 -81.01 -22.47
N GLU A 870 -11.40 -80.21 -21.60
CA GLU A 870 -12.79 -80.41 -21.16
C GLU A 870 -13.76 -80.38 -22.34
N GLU A 871 -13.66 -79.38 -23.22
CA GLU A 871 -14.46 -79.30 -24.46
C GLU A 871 -14.25 -80.54 -25.34
N ALA A 872 -13.02 -81.03 -25.49
CA ALA A 872 -12.74 -82.25 -26.25
C ALA A 872 -13.32 -83.51 -25.58
N ILE A 873 -13.30 -83.58 -24.25
CA ILE A 873 -13.91 -84.67 -23.47
C ILE A 873 -15.43 -84.63 -23.63
N GLU A 874 -16.06 -83.46 -23.51
CA GLU A 874 -17.49 -83.28 -23.72
C GLU A 874 -17.89 -83.65 -25.16
N GLN A 875 -17.13 -83.20 -26.16
CA GLN A 875 -17.34 -83.59 -27.56
C GLN A 875 -17.23 -85.10 -27.74
N ARG A 876 -16.26 -85.75 -27.10
CA ARG A 876 -16.12 -87.22 -27.15
C ARG A 876 -17.31 -87.90 -26.50
N ALA A 877 -17.73 -87.43 -25.33
CA ALA A 877 -18.89 -87.97 -24.61
C ALA A 877 -20.18 -87.80 -25.41
N GLU A 878 -20.37 -86.66 -26.08
CA GLU A 878 -21.52 -86.41 -26.95
C GLU A 878 -21.48 -87.32 -28.18
N LEU A 879 -20.31 -87.50 -28.82
CA LEU A 879 -20.16 -88.47 -29.91
C LEU A 879 -20.45 -89.91 -29.47
N GLU A 880 -19.99 -90.30 -28.28
CA GLU A 880 -20.32 -91.61 -27.69
C GLU A 880 -21.82 -91.75 -27.41
N ARG A 881 -22.48 -90.69 -26.92
CA ARG A 881 -23.94 -90.64 -26.68
C ARG A 881 -24.71 -90.75 -27.98
N VAL A 882 -24.33 -89.99 -29.00
CA VAL A 882 -24.93 -90.02 -30.35
C VAL A 882 -24.72 -91.38 -31.00
N ASN A 883 -23.55 -92.00 -30.85
CA ASN A 883 -23.30 -93.35 -31.37
C ASN A 883 -24.17 -94.41 -30.68
N LYS A 884 -24.32 -94.33 -29.35
CA LYS A 884 -25.25 -95.18 -28.60
C LYS A 884 -26.69 -94.96 -29.05
N GLN A 885 -27.10 -93.70 -29.26
CA GLN A 885 -28.41 -93.35 -29.76
C GLN A 885 -28.65 -93.95 -31.14
N PHE A 886 -27.72 -93.80 -32.10
CA PHE A 886 -27.86 -94.41 -33.43
C PHE A 886 -27.90 -95.94 -33.38
N ARG A 887 -27.18 -96.58 -32.47
CA ARG A 887 -27.30 -98.04 -32.27
C ARG A 887 -28.67 -98.42 -31.74
N ALA A 888 -29.18 -97.71 -30.73
CA ALA A 888 -30.52 -97.94 -30.19
C ALA A 888 -31.60 -97.69 -31.24
N GLU A 889 -31.51 -96.61 -32.03
CA GLU A 889 -32.42 -96.32 -33.14
C GLU A 889 -32.36 -97.41 -34.22
N MET A 890 -31.17 -97.94 -34.54
CA MET A 890 -31.03 -99.07 -35.47
C MET A 890 -31.64 -100.35 -34.91
N GLU A 891 -31.44 -100.65 -33.62
CA GLU A 891 -32.07 -101.79 -32.93
C GLU A 891 -33.59 -101.64 -32.89
N ASP A 892 -34.11 -100.45 -32.57
CA ASP A 892 -35.54 -100.12 -32.57
C ASP A 892 -36.15 -100.23 -33.97
N LEU A 893 -35.44 -99.79 -35.02
CA LEU A 893 -35.89 -99.94 -36.41
C LEU A 893 -35.86 -101.41 -36.85
N MET A 894 -34.85 -102.19 -36.47
CA MET A 894 -34.80 -103.64 -36.74
C MET A 894 -35.92 -104.37 -36.00
N SER A 895 -36.12 -104.09 -34.72
CA SER A 895 -37.21 -104.62 -33.89
C SER A 895 -38.59 -104.25 -34.45
N SER A 896 -38.77 -102.98 -34.83
CA SER A 896 -39.99 -102.50 -35.48
C SER A 896 -40.25 -103.22 -36.80
N LYS A 897 -39.21 -103.44 -37.62
CA LYS A 897 -39.29 -104.19 -38.88
C LYS A 897 -39.60 -105.67 -38.66
N ASP A 898 -38.98 -106.32 -37.68
CA ASP A 898 -39.25 -107.71 -37.32
C ASP A 898 -40.67 -107.89 -36.76
N ASP A 899 -41.12 -106.96 -35.94
CA ASP A 899 -42.50 -106.94 -35.43
C ASP A 899 -43.52 -106.60 -36.53
N VAL A 900 -43.17 -105.76 -37.51
CA VAL A 900 -43.99 -105.57 -38.72
C VAL A 900 -44.02 -106.87 -39.52
N GLY A 901 -42.91 -107.60 -39.66
CA GLY A 901 -42.86 -108.92 -40.30
C GLY A 901 -43.75 -109.97 -39.62
N LYS A 902 -43.76 -109.99 -38.27
CA LYS A 902 -44.67 -110.81 -37.44
C LYS A 902 -46.12 -110.34 -37.52
N SER A 903 -46.36 -109.03 -37.65
CA SER A 903 -47.71 -108.45 -37.76
C SER A 903 -48.32 -108.65 -39.15
N VAL A 904 -47.49 -108.68 -40.21
CA VAL A 904 -47.91 -108.98 -41.58
C VAL A 904 -48.31 -110.46 -41.73
N SER A 905 -47.72 -111.37 -40.95
CA SER A 905 -48.17 -112.76 -40.88
C SER A 905 -49.48 -112.96 -40.08
N ILE A 906 -49.95 -111.93 -39.36
CA ILE A 906 -51.18 -111.93 -38.53
C ILE A 906 -52.15 -110.82 -38.99
N GLN A 907 -52.21 -110.54 -40.30
CA GLN A 907 -52.89 -109.35 -40.82
C GLN A 907 -54.44 -109.35 -40.77
N LEU A 908 -55.07 -110.12 -39.87
CA LEU A 908 -56.52 -110.03 -39.64
C LEU A 908 -56.96 -109.78 -38.19
N LYS A 909 -56.06 -109.63 -37.19
CA LYS A 909 -56.46 -109.28 -35.81
C LYS A 909 -55.39 -108.50 -35.02
N CYS A 910 -55.22 -107.19 -35.25
CA CYS A 910 -54.82 -106.19 -34.22
C CYS A 910 -54.50 -104.78 -34.81
N PRO A 911 -55.38 -103.76 -34.66
CA PRO A 911 -55.11 -102.37 -35.07
C PRO A 911 -54.25 -101.55 -34.09
N GLY A 912 -53.95 -102.08 -32.89
CA GLY A 912 -53.50 -101.30 -31.72
C GLY A 912 -52.22 -100.49 -31.90
N ARG A 913 -51.31 -100.89 -32.79
CA ARG A 913 -50.01 -100.19 -32.99
C ARG A 913 -50.16 -98.80 -33.63
N LYS A 914 -51.10 -98.62 -34.57
CA LYS A 914 -51.38 -97.31 -35.18
C LYS A 914 -52.07 -96.37 -34.19
N TYR A 915 -53.01 -96.88 -33.39
CA TYR A 915 -53.68 -96.08 -32.36
C TYR A 915 -52.70 -95.60 -31.28
N HIS A 916 -51.79 -96.47 -30.82
CA HIS A 916 -50.79 -96.09 -29.82
C HIS A 916 -49.80 -95.03 -30.35
N ALA A 917 -49.39 -95.11 -31.62
CA ALA A 917 -48.56 -94.07 -32.25
C ALA A 917 -49.31 -92.73 -32.38
N VAL A 918 -50.60 -92.76 -32.71
CA VAL A 918 -51.46 -91.57 -32.77
C VAL A 918 -51.67 -90.96 -31.38
N ASP A 919 -51.88 -91.78 -30.35
CA ASP A 919 -52.02 -91.31 -28.96
C ASP A 919 -50.73 -90.64 -28.46
N THR A 920 -49.56 -91.19 -28.78
CA THR A 920 -48.26 -90.58 -28.44
C THR A 920 -48.06 -89.24 -29.16
N VAL A 921 -48.38 -89.15 -30.46
CA VAL A 921 -48.30 -87.89 -31.22
C VAL A 921 -49.30 -86.86 -30.68
N THR A 922 -50.51 -87.28 -30.35
CA THR A 922 -51.55 -86.41 -29.78
C THR A 922 -51.15 -85.90 -28.39
N PHE A 923 -50.52 -86.76 -27.57
CA PHE A 923 -49.98 -86.37 -26.27
C PHE A 923 -48.82 -85.38 -26.37
N VAL A 924 -47.91 -85.56 -27.34
CA VAL A 924 -46.82 -84.60 -27.62
C VAL A 924 -47.37 -83.28 -28.15
N LEU A 925 -48.35 -83.30 -29.06
CA LEU A 925 -49.02 -82.09 -29.53
C LEU A 925 -49.74 -81.37 -28.39
N GLN A 926 -50.45 -82.08 -27.51
CA GLN A 926 -51.07 -81.48 -26.33
C GLN A 926 -50.04 -80.85 -25.37
N LYS A 927 -48.86 -81.47 -25.19
CA LYS A 927 -47.76 -80.87 -24.41
C LYS A 927 -47.18 -79.64 -25.08
N THR A 928 -47.05 -79.66 -26.40
CA THR A 928 -46.52 -78.54 -27.18
C THR A 928 -47.52 -77.40 -27.25
N ASP A 929 -48.81 -77.69 -27.38
CA ASP A 929 -49.91 -76.73 -27.30
C ASP A 929 -50.14 -76.24 -25.87
N ALA A 930 -49.82 -77.00 -24.83
CA ALA A 930 -49.83 -76.49 -23.45
C ALA A 930 -48.66 -75.52 -23.21
N SER A 931 -47.49 -75.80 -23.81
CA SER A 931 -46.32 -74.90 -23.79
C SER A 931 -46.55 -73.66 -24.65
N GLY A 932 -47.16 -73.88 -25.82
CA GLY A 932 -47.56 -72.87 -26.79
C GLY A 932 -48.70 -72.02 -26.26
N ASN A 933 -49.72 -72.58 -25.60
CA ASN A 933 -50.77 -71.83 -24.91
C ASN A 933 -50.25 -71.09 -23.68
N ILE A 934 -49.12 -71.47 -23.08
CA ILE A 934 -48.45 -70.62 -22.08
C ILE A 934 -47.80 -69.43 -22.79
N GLU A 935 -47.15 -69.63 -23.93
CA GLU A 935 -46.63 -68.53 -24.76
C GLU A 935 -47.73 -67.66 -25.40
N GLU A 936 -48.86 -68.25 -25.78
CA GLU A 936 -50.02 -67.60 -26.36
C GLU A 936 -50.87 -66.96 -25.28
N ARG A 937 -51.03 -67.54 -24.08
CA ARG A 937 -51.53 -66.80 -22.91
C ARG A 937 -50.59 -65.70 -22.50
N CYS A 938 -49.28 -65.86 -22.63
CA CYS A 938 -48.32 -64.78 -22.38
C CYS A 938 -48.43 -63.69 -23.45
N ARG A 939 -48.62 -64.03 -24.73
CA ARG A 939 -48.86 -63.06 -25.83
C ARG A 939 -50.24 -62.44 -25.80
N GLU A 940 -51.29 -63.17 -25.45
CA GLU A 940 -52.65 -62.69 -25.26
C GLU A 940 -52.74 -61.88 -23.98
N SER A 941 -51.99 -62.21 -22.94
CA SER A 941 -51.81 -61.35 -21.76
C SER A 941 -50.95 -60.13 -22.11
N TRP A 942 -49.99 -60.23 -23.03
CA TRP A 942 -49.23 -59.08 -23.56
C TRP A 942 -50.07 -58.21 -24.51
N ILE A 943 -50.97 -58.80 -25.30
CA ILE A 943 -51.92 -58.12 -26.19
C ILE A 943 -53.08 -57.55 -25.34
N HIS A 944 -53.55 -58.23 -24.30
CA HIS A 944 -54.48 -57.67 -23.31
C HIS A 944 -53.80 -56.58 -22.49
N CYS A 945 -52.49 -56.67 -22.24
CA CYS A 945 -51.71 -55.62 -21.59
C CYS A 945 -51.34 -54.48 -22.57
N GLU A 946 -51.26 -54.72 -23.88
CA GLU A 946 -51.13 -53.69 -24.92
C GLU A 946 -52.48 -53.04 -25.25
N PHE A 947 -53.60 -53.77 -25.24
CA PHE A 947 -54.95 -53.22 -25.34
C PHE A 947 -55.32 -52.50 -24.05
N ALA A 948 -54.94 -53.03 -22.89
CA ALA A 948 -55.05 -52.35 -21.62
C ALA A 948 -54.08 -51.17 -21.55
N ASN A 949 -52.89 -51.18 -22.15
CA ASN A 949 -52.01 -50.01 -22.25
C ASN A 949 -52.48 -48.99 -23.30
N VAL A 950 -53.14 -49.40 -24.37
CA VAL A 950 -53.81 -48.48 -25.30
C VAL A 950 -55.06 -47.87 -24.64
N MET A 951 -55.72 -48.59 -23.73
CA MET A 951 -56.79 -48.08 -22.85
C MET A 951 -56.26 -47.33 -21.60
N PHE A 952 -55.04 -47.62 -21.10
CA PHE A 952 -54.40 -46.93 -19.98
C PHE A 952 -53.65 -45.68 -20.45
N VAL A 953 -53.21 -45.61 -21.70
CA VAL A 953 -52.85 -44.35 -22.37
C VAL A 953 -54.10 -43.50 -22.65
N LEU A 954 -55.31 -44.04 -22.40
CA LEU A 954 -56.58 -43.33 -22.37
C LEU A 954 -57.12 -43.09 -20.94
N HIS A 955 -56.34 -43.38 -19.89
CA HIS A 955 -56.59 -42.95 -18.52
C HIS A 955 -55.35 -42.17 -18.01
N PRO A 956 -55.41 -40.85 -17.86
CA PRO A 956 -54.37 -40.15 -17.14
C PRO A 956 -54.51 -40.53 -15.66
N LYS A 957 -53.43 -41.02 -15.07
CA LYS A 957 -52.99 -40.44 -13.80
C LYS A 957 -51.98 -39.36 -14.13
#